data_AF-A0A509KZN9-F1
#
_entry.id   AF-A0A509KZN9-F1
#
_cell.length_a   1.000
_cell.length_b   1.000
_cell.length_c   1.000
_cell.angle_alpha   90.00
_cell.angle_beta   90.00
_cell.angle_gamma   90.00
#
_symmetry.space_group_name_H-M   'P 1'
#
loop_
_entity.id
_entity.type
_entity.pdbx_description
1 polymer ?
#
loop_
_entity_poly.entity_id
_entity_poly.type
_entity_poly.pdbx_seq_one_letter_code
_entity_poly.pdbx_strand_id
1 'polypeptide(L)'
;MGIEETVYHIEFVNSRETSSVALSELVAGVTDFLAHFGGAYLLGKTFYNIVGDGDGNTKFKRLLQTAGYKNDAKGFFAEITEKLARSTSTNPVPMIVNNVVLPNLLVLSVLEKIIPGNRYISARNVSQYEKLANESIPENERDALQKVMDTYPVRLSLHTLRQMRISKNITYQYAPFLEELDTVGQTNTWIGQFHQGLLEQMYQNRVIFLLNMSCPVYCRFCFRKHKESRNQTNPTQADVKKAVKHIDQSPSVKEIVLTGGDPFLNKKNMMCPIDGLKEVPHVQTLRLATRSISYYPHLFYDNDAFWLNYLKIKNMELQQAGKRLEVATHFIHPDEISLDSLALISELVKNGIAVYVQTPFLEGCNDEGPELTRLFSLLRGAGAELHYIYIPCSPIHGNSVYWSPISKGLEVSRYLRAHLSDRIIPRICTATPIGKIDWHSSGWAVERDGADEHFIWIRTPYTPEYFKAFAERMDQFDNVRVNSEGTLDARFMAQIGDERLFIGSRKAGPTKTAVTDHEALKDLQTIALKDQRIGCAIVSKPSNKLSRAHETRVEIEATAGDEELEYIRRDDRITDVVFSSKQDAMESLYQIEALIRRIGNIHHVNAVRLRSLKFNYHPEIYTRGVIDLLGSLNRLTVANPMRLEIETQFLHSNEIRPAHEKLVRSLNNKGITVYSNTPLLATVNDTADKIHSLAFGLRQIGIEFHQIYVAGWPLQEAWSAKHPVDLQDVIDIATRVRRDGSGREIPRYVVLTELGDVDFGLTSKILTDNGQMRLTLLPYTRDYYKSMDPEFEWPERVTTDHDGHPVLPISGLINTADFFMT
;
A
#
# COMPACT_ATOMS: atom_id res chain seq x y z
N MET A 1 -24.07 -16.03 49.32
CA MET A 1 -23.84 -17.23 48.50
C MET A 1 -22.93 -16.81 47.36
N GLY A 2 -21.66 -17.24 47.39
CA GLY A 2 -20.73 -16.96 46.29
C GLY A 2 -21.21 -17.73 45.06
N ILE A 3 -21.52 -17.02 43.99
CA ILE A 3 -21.85 -17.65 42.71
C ILE A 3 -20.53 -18.24 42.21
N GLU A 4 -20.45 -19.57 42.11
CA GLU A 4 -19.30 -20.26 41.50
C GLU A 4 -19.06 -19.71 40.09
N GLU A 5 -17.86 -19.16 39.88
CA GLU A 5 -17.45 -18.65 38.58
C GLU A 5 -17.25 -19.82 37.61
N THR A 6 -17.90 -19.77 36.45
CA THR A 6 -17.69 -20.79 35.41
C THR A 6 -16.32 -20.58 34.76
N VAL A 7 -15.47 -21.60 34.81
CA VAL A 7 -14.16 -21.64 34.15
C VAL A 7 -14.19 -22.69 33.04
N TYR A 8 -13.75 -22.31 31.84
CA TYR A 8 -13.58 -23.23 30.72
C TYR A 8 -12.18 -23.81 30.76
N HIS A 9 -12.07 -25.14 30.86
CA HIS A 9 -10.80 -25.86 30.70
C HIS A 9 -10.72 -26.37 29.26
N ILE A 10 -9.78 -25.82 28.50
CA ILE A 10 -9.65 -26.03 27.06
C ILE A 10 -8.43 -26.92 26.84
N GLU A 11 -8.64 -28.13 26.34
CA GLU A 11 -7.56 -29.01 25.89
C GLU A 11 -7.50 -28.97 24.35
N PHE A 12 -6.39 -28.48 23.82
CA PHE A 12 -6.17 -28.43 22.38
C PHE A 12 -5.95 -29.84 21.82
N VAL A 13 -6.78 -30.25 20.86
CA VAL A 13 -6.97 -31.66 20.48
C VAL A 13 -5.69 -32.37 20.05
N ASN A 14 -4.82 -31.69 19.29
CA ASN A 14 -3.60 -32.29 18.76
C ASN A 14 -2.40 -32.04 19.67
N SER A 15 -2.24 -30.81 20.20
CA SER A 15 -1.07 -30.48 21.03
C SER A 15 -1.17 -30.99 22.47
N ARG A 16 -2.38 -31.32 22.95
CA ARG A 16 -2.69 -31.67 24.34
C ARG A 16 -2.34 -30.57 25.36
N GLU A 17 -2.04 -29.38 24.86
CA GLU A 17 -1.83 -28.21 25.71
C GLU A 17 -3.17 -27.80 26.30
N THR A 18 -3.16 -27.45 27.58
CA THR A 18 -4.34 -27.03 28.31
C THR A 18 -4.30 -25.53 28.58
N SER A 19 -5.43 -24.86 28.43
CA SER A 19 -5.64 -23.50 28.91
C SER A 19 -6.89 -23.43 29.78
N SER A 20 -7.00 -22.37 30.58
CA SER A 20 -8.18 -22.10 31.40
C SER A 20 -8.51 -20.63 31.33
N VAL A 21 -9.79 -20.31 31.12
CA VAL A 21 -10.28 -18.93 31.07
C VAL A 21 -11.64 -18.83 31.74
N ALA A 22 -11.85 -17.77 32.53
CA ALA A 22 -13.11 -17.52 33.21
C ALA A 22 -14.17 -16.96 32.26
N LEU A 23 -15.44 -17.35 32.45
CA LEU A 23 -16.57 -16.78 31.70
C LEU A 23 -16.65 -15.26 31.86
N SER A 24 -16.36 -14.73 33.06
CA SER A 24 -16.37 -13.29 33.34
C SER A 24 -15.38 -12.52 32.45
N GLU A 25 -14.18 -13.08 32.24
CA GLU A 25 -13.13 -12.50 31.40
C GLU A 25 -13.52 -12.50 29.91
N LEU A 26 -14.13 -13.58 29.44
CA LEU A 26 -14.64 -13.68 28.07
C LEU A 26 -15.79 -12.70 27.81
N VAL A 27 -16.76 -12.61 28.73
CA VAL A 27 -17.86 -11.64 28.63
C VAL A 27 -17.32 -10.22 28.67
N ALA A 28 -16.43 -9.90 29.60
CA ALA A 28 -15.81 -8.57 29.68
C ALA A 28 -15.04 -8.22 28.41
N GLY A 29 -14.23 -9.14 27.89
CA GLY A 29 -13.46 -8.94 26.66
C GLY A 29 -14.34 -8.70 25.42
N VAL A 30 -15.38 -9.51 25.23
CA VAL A 30 -16.29 -9.36 24.08
C VAL A 30 -17.15 -8.11 24.20
N THR A 31 -17.66 -7.79 25.39
CA THR A 31 -18.46 -6.57 25.58
C THR A 31 -17.61 -5.31 25.39
N ASP A 32 -16.38 -5.28 25.90
CA ASP A 32 -15.44 -4.18 25.68
C ASP A 32 -15.08 -4.03 24.18
N PHE A 33 -14.80 -5.15 23.51
CA PHE A 33 -14.54 -5.15 22.07
C PHE A 33 -15.73 -4.59 21.28
N LEU A 34 -16.95 -5.04 21.56
CA LEU A 34 -18.14 -4.58 20.84
C LEU A 34 -18.47 -3.11 21.13
N ALA A 35 -18.18 -2.63 22.33
CA ALA A 35 -18.34 -1.22 22.71
C ALA A 35 -17.47 -0.31 21.84
N HIS A 36 -16.19 -0.68 21.65
CA HIS A 36 -15.21 0.19 21.00
C HIS A 36 -15.01 -0.11 19.50
N PHE A 37 -15.16 -1.36 19.07
CA PHE A 37 -14.80 -1.84 17.72
C PHE A 37 -15.97 -2.52 17.00
N GLY A 38 -17.16 -2.57 17.61
CA GLY A 38 -18.37 -3.17 17.06
C GLY A 38 -19.03 -2.39 15.91
N GLY A 39 -18.26 -1.76 15.02
CA GLY A 39 -18.75 -0.95 13.90
C GLY A 39 -18.61 -1.65 12.55
N ALA A 40 -19.43 -1.23 11.57
CA ALA A 40 -19.46 -1.81 10.23
C ALA A 40 -18.12 -1.75 9.48
N TYR A 41 -17.35 -0.67 9.67
CA TYR A 41 -16.06 -0.47 9.04
C TYR A 41 -15.06 -1.61 9.33
N LEU A 42 -14.96 -2.05 10.59
CA LEU A 42 -14.04 -3.13 10.98
C LEU A 42 -14.65 -4.52 10.78
N LEU A 43 -15.90 -4.70 11.19
CA LEU A 43 -16.52 -6.03 11.31
C LEU A 43 -17.34 -6.44 10.10
N GLY A 44 -17.54 -5.53 9.15
CA GLY A 44 -18.41 -5.73 8.00
C GLY A 44 -19.88 -5.48 8.33
N LYS A 45 -20.63 -5.09 7.29
CA LYS A 45 -22.06 -4.74 7.38
C LYS A 45 -22.92 -5.91 7.87
N THR A 46 -22.65 -7.12 7.41
CA THR A 46 -23.42 -8.32 7.79
C THR A 46 -23.40 -8.55 9.31
N PHE A 47 -22.21 -8.49 9.93
CA PHE A 47 -22.10 -8.65 11.38
C PHE A 47 -22.62 -7.44 12.14
N TYR A 48 -22.36 -6.22 11.63
CA TYR A 48 -22.90 -5.01 12.24
C TYR A 48 -24.44 -4.99 12.28
N ASN A 49 -25.13 -5.49 11.25
CA ASN A 49 -26.59 -5.60 11.24
C ASN A 49 -27.15 -6.52 12.34
N ILE A 50 -26.34 -7.45 12.85
CA ILE A 50 -26.71 -8.34 13.96
C ILE A 50 -26.59 -7.60 15.29
N VAL A 51 -25.47 -6.91 15.52
CA VAL A 51 -25.20 -6.27 16.82
C VAL A 51 -25.82 -4.88 16.96
N GLY A 52 -25.99 -4.15 15.86
CA GLY A 52 -26.52 -2.79 15.80
C GLY A 52 -25.74 -1.78 16.66
N ASP A 53 -26.35 -0.60 16.87
CA ASP A 53 -25.80 0.44 17.75
C ASP A 53 -26.13 0.21 19.22
N GLY A 54 -25.31 0.77 20.12
CA GLY A 54 -25.50 0.70 21.56
C GLY A 54 -24.20 0.43 22.31
N ASP A 55 -24.28 0.27 23.64
CA ASP A 55 -23.15 -0.16 24.44
C ASP A 55 -22.77 -1.63 24.17
N GLY A 56 -21.60 -2.04 24.67
CA GLY A 56 -21.07 -3.40 24.48
C GLY A 56 -22.02 -4.49 24.98
N ASN A 57 -22.70 -4.26 26.09
CA ASN A 57 -23.66 -5.21 26.67
C ASN A 57 -24.90 -5.39 25.80
N THR A 58 -25.43 -4.30 25.26
CA THR A 58 -26.61 -4.32 24.38
C THR A 58 -26.27 -5.05 23.08
N LYS A 59 -25.13 -4.73 22.48
CA LYS A 59 -24.60 -5.41 21.29
C LYS A 59 -24.41 -6.91 21.54
N PHE A 60 -23.79 -7.27 22.67
CA PHE A 60 -23.55 -8.67 23.03
C PHE A 60 -24.86 -9.44 23.28
N LYS A 61 -25.86 -8.83 23.92
CA LYS A 61 -27.19 -9.45 24.09
C LYS A 61 -27.85 -9.77 22.75
N ARG A 62 -27.75 -8.89 21.76
CA ARG A 62 -28.29 -9.13 20.40
C ARG A 62 -27.52 -10.21 19.66
N LEU A 63 -26.19 -10.22 19.82
CA LEU A 63 -25.35 -11.31 19.30
C LEU A 63 -25.79 -12.66 19.87
N LEU A 64 -25.91 -12.77 21.20
CA LEU A 64 -26.38 -13.96 21.88
C LEU A 64 -27.77 -14.40 21.39
N GLN A 65 -28.71 -13.46 21.29
CA GLN A 65 -30.06 -13.76 20.81
C GLN A 65 -30.06 -14.30 19.38
N THR A 66 -29.31 -13.66 18.47
CA THR A 66 -29.26 -14.06 17.06
C THR A 66 -28.55 -15.39 16.89
N ALA A 67 -27.51 -15.63 17.68
CA ALA A 67 -26.77 -16.88 17.71
C ALA A 67 -27.50 -18.01 18.47
N GLY A 68 -28.75 -17.83 18.93
CA GLY A 68 -29.51 -18.89 19.60
C GLY A 68 -29.22 -19.09 21.10
N TYR A 69 -28.43 -18.22 21.70
CA TYR A 69 -27.97 -18.28 23.10
C TYR A 69 -28.56 -17.17 23.97
N LYS A 70 -29.85 -16.84 23.78
CA LYS A 70 -30.50 -15.74 24.51
C LYS A 70 -30.35 -15.92 26.03
N ASN A 71 -29.70 -14.96 26.69
CA ASN A 71 -29.35 -14.98 28.12
C ASN A 71 -28.45 -16.17 28.55
N ASP A 72 -27.80 -16.85 27.60
CA ASP A 72 -26.93 -18.00 27.85
C ASP A 72 -25.51 -17.75 27.31
N ALA A 73 -24.80 -16.79 27.93
CA ALA A 73 -23.39 -16.58 27.61
C ALA A 73 -22.53 -17.82 27.89
N LYS A 74 -22.97 -18.68 28.82
CA LYS A 74 -22.27 -19.92 29.16
C LYS A 74 -22.27 -20.89 27.98
N GLY A 75 -23.43 -21.19 27.42
CA GLY A 75 -23.54 -22.04 26.23
C GLY A 75 -22.81 -21.46 25.02
N PHE A 76 -22.90 -20.15 24.82
CA PHE A 76 -22.24 -19.45 23.71
C PHE A 76 -20.71 -19.64 23.73
N PHE A 77 -20.08 -19.38 24.89
CA PHE A 77 -18.64 -19.56 25.01
C PHE A 77 -18.21 -21.03 25.12
N ALA A 78 -19.07 -21.94 25.58
CA ALA A 78 -18.81 -23.37 25.50
C ALA A 78 -18.64 -23.82 24.03
N GLU A 79 -19.54 -23.42 23.13
CA GLU A 79 -19.43 -23.75 21.69
C GLU A 79 -18.16 -23.15 21.07
N ILE A 80 -17.86 -21.86 21.35
CA ILE A 80 -16.66 -21.19 20.82
C ILE A 80 -15.38 -21.89 21.29
N THR A 81 -15.26 -22.16 22.59
CA THR A 81 -14.06 -22.78 23.17
C THR A 81 -13.86 -24.20 22.66
N GLU A 82 -14.94 -24.98 22.47
CA GLU A 82 -14.87 -26.31 21.85
C GLU A 82 -14.37 -26.25 20.40
N LYS A 83 -14.88 -25.32 19.59
CA LYS A 83 -14.42 -25.14 18.19
C LYS A 83 -12.96 -24.70 18.14
N LEU A 84 -12.55 -23.75 18.98
CA LEU A 84 -11.16 -23.26 19.04
C LEU A 84 -10.18 -24.33 19.52
N ALA A 85 -10.61 -25.24 20.41
CA ALA A 85 -9.81 -26.38 20.86
C ALA A 85 -9.45 -27.34 19.70
N ARG A 86 -10.41 -27.51 18.77
CA ARG A 86 -10.28 -28.35 17.56
C ARG A 86 -9.59 -27.64 16.41
N SER A 87 -9.63 -26.32 16.39
CA SER A 87 -9.06 -25.54 15.30
C SER A 87 -7.54 -25.67 15.22
N THR A 88 -7.06 -25.96 14.02
CA THR A 88 -5.64 -26.07 13.69
C THR A 88 -5.25 -24.96 12.72
N SER A 89 -3.96 -24.77 12.50
CA SER A 89 -3.46 -23.89 11.44
C SER A 89 -3.78 -24.40 10.03
N THR A 90 -3.66 -25.71 9.75
CA THR A 90 -3.89 -26.34 8.44
C THR A 90 -5.37 -26.49 8.10
N ASN A 91 -6.23 -26.61 9.11
CA ASN A 91 -7.69 -26.69 8.98
C ASN A 91 -8.37 -25.76 9.98
N PRO A 92 -8.29 -24.43 9.77
CA PRO A 92 -8.90 -23.47 10.67
C PRO A 92 -10.42 -23.59 10.56
N VAL A 93 -11.07 -23.88 11.67
CA VAL A 93 -12.52 -24.04 11.74
C VAL A 93 -13.14 -22.64 11.57
N PRO A 94 -14.01 -22.41 10.58
CA PRO A 94 -14.75 -21.17 10.49
C PRO A 94 -15.53 -20.93 11.78
N MET A 95 -15.41 -19.72 12.34
CA MET A 95 -16.03 -19.38 13.62
C MET A 95 -17.49 -19.03 13.43
N ILE A 96 -18.30 -20.07 13.25
CA ILE A 96 -19.73 -19.99 13.06
C ILE A 96 -20.39 -20.56 14.31
N VAL A 97 -21.19 -19.73 14.99
CA VAL A 97 -22.02 -20.12 16.13
C VAL A 97 -23.46 -20.13 15.65
N ASN A 98 -24.05 -21.33 15.55
CA ASN A 98 -25.32 -21.56 14.82
C ASN A 98 -25.30 -20.96 13.41
N ASN A 99 -26.02 -19.86 13.17
CA ASN A 99 -26.13 -19.16 11.88
C ASN A 99 -25.33 -17.85 11.83
N VAL A 100 -24.53 -17.54 12.85
CA VAL A 100 -23.77 -16.30 12.94
C VAL A 100 -22.29 -16.57 12.68
N VAL A 101 -21.75 -15.96 11.63
CA VAL A 101 -20.30 -15.93 11.36
C VAL A 101 -19.67 -14.83 12.22
N LEU A 102 -18.75 -15.21 13.11
CA LEU A 102 -18.00 -14.28 13.95
C LEU A 102 -16.80 -13.71 13.17
N PRO A 103 -16.61 -12.37 13.15
CA PRO A 103 -15.44 -11.76 12.50
C PRO A 103 -14.13 -12.19 13.14
N ASN A 104 -13.10 -12.42 12.33
CA ASN A 104 -11.77 -12.83 12.80
C ASN A 104 -11.19 -11.90 13.89
N LEU A 105 -11.39 -10.58 13.78
CA LEU A 105 -10.95 -9.62 14.82
C LEU A 105 -11.62 -9.87 16.19
N LEU A 106 -12.91 -10.22 16.21
CA LEU A 106 -13.63 -10.54 17.45
C LEU A 106 -13.14 -11.89 18.02
N VAL A 107 -12.90 -12.87 17.17
CA VAL A 107 -12.39 -14.17 17.62
C VAL A 107 -10.95 -14.03 18.12
N LEU A 108 -10.12 -13.21 17.48
CA LEU A 108 -8.76 -12.95 17.89
C LEU A 108 -8.71 -12.38 19.32
N SER A 109 -9.62 -11.44 19.67
CA SER A 109 -9.69 -10.90 21.03
C SER A 109 -10.11 -11.94 22.08
N VAL A 110 -10.94 -12.93 21.70
CA VAL A 110 -11.26 -14.10 22.53
C VAL A 110 -10.03 -15.01 22.68
N LEU A 111 -9.31 -15.28 21.58
CA LEU A 111 -8.09 -16.10 21.59
C LEU A 111 -6.95 -15.48 22.41
N GLU A 112 -6.90 -14.16 22.53
CA GLU A 112 -5.95 -13.47 23.41
C GLU A 112 -6.20 -13.74 24.89
N LYS A 113 -7.46 -14.03 25.28
CA LYS A 113 -7.81 -14.48 26.63
C LYS A 113 -7.51 -15.97 26.83
N ILE A 114 -7.79 -16.79 25.81
CA ILE A 114 -7.55 -18.24 25.87
C ILE A 114 -6.06 -18.58 25.82
N ILE A 115 -5.28 -17.91 24.99
CA ILE A 115 -3.85 -18.15 24.83
C ILE A 115 -3.16 -16.82 25.19
N PRO A 116 -2.90 -16.49 26.46
CA PRO A 116 -2.34 -15.18 26.82
C PRO A 116 -0.83 -15.05 26.51
N GLY A 117 -0.33 -13.80 26.49
CA GLY A 117 1.09 -13.47 26.39
C GLY A 117 1.60 -13.19 24.97
N ASN A 118 2.78 -12.56 24.83
CA ASN A 118 3.18 -11.97 23.54
C ASN A 118 4.50 -12.51 22.97
N ARG A 119 5.12 -13.52 23.58
CA ARG A 119 6.42 -14.03 23.12
C ARG A 119 6.38 -14.61 21.69
N TYR A 120 7.55 -14.72 21.08
CA TYR A 120 7.78 -15.55 19.89
C TYR A 120 8.64 -16.77 20.22
N ILE A 121 8.45 -17.85 19.45
CA ILE A 121 8.98 -19.18 19.73
C ILE A 121 9.53 -19.77 18.43
N SER A 122 10.72 -20.38 18.50
CA SER A 122 11.30 -21.14 17.37
C SER A 122 10.96 -22.61 17.52
N ALA A 123 10.37 -23.21 16.48
CA ALA A 123 10.16 -24.66 16.41
C ALA A 123 11.40 -25.30 15.77
N ARG A 124 12.10 -26.15 16.51
CA ARG A 124 13.34 -26.81 16.06
C ARG A 124 13.11 -28.16 15.41
N ASN A 125 11.96 -28.78 15.68
CA ASN A 125 11.57 -30.05 15.09
C ASN A 125 10.05 -30.14 14.93
N VAL A 126 9.61 -31.15 14.17
CA VAL A 126 8.18 -31.37 13.86
C VAL A 126 7.34 -31.48 15.12
N SER A 127 7.78 -32.24 16.14
CA SER A 127 7.03 -32.39 17.41
C SER A 127 6.83 -31.05 18.14
N GLN A 128 7.82 -30.15 18.11
CA GLN A 128 7.66 -28.81 18.66
C GLN A 128 6.69 -27.97 17.85
N TYR A 129 6.73 -28.07 16.51
CA TYR A 129 5.78 -27.37 15.65
C TYR A 129 4.35 -27.84 15.87
N GLU A 130 4.11 -29.16 15.87
CA GLU A 130 2.81 -29.78 16.18
C GLU A 130 2.22 -29.25 17.48
N LYS A 131 3.06 -29.26 18.53
CA LYS A 131 2.68 -28.77 19.84
C LYS A 131 2.32 -27.28 19.83
N LEU A 132 3.10 -26.46 19.13
CA LEU A 132 2.88 -25.00 19.07
C LEU A 132 1.65 -24.61 18.24
N ALA A 133 1.48 -25.25 17.08
CA ALA A 133 0.43 -24.93 16.11
C ALA A 133 -0.87 -25.74 16.32
N ASN A 134 -0.91 -26.67 17.28
CA ASN A 134 -2.00 -27.63 17.47
C ASN A 134 -2.26 -28.45 16.21
N GLU A 135 -1.19 -28.97 15.62
CA GLU A 135 -1.22 -29.78 14.40
C GLU A 135 -0.94 -31.24 14.69
N SER A 136 -1.43 -32.10 13.79
CA SER A 136 -1.01 -33.49 13.69
C SER A 136 -0.43 -33.70 12.30
N ILE A 137 0.86 -34.00 12.23
CA ILE A 137 1.58 -34.27 10.98
C ILE A 137 1.61 -35.79 10.76
N PRO A 138 1.18 -36.29 9.57
CA PRO A 138 1.24 -37.71 9.25
C PRO A 138 2.65 -38.29 9.42
N GLU A 139 2.76 -39.48 9.99
CA GLU A 139 4.07 -40.09 10.32
C GLU A 139 4.99 -40.21 9.08
N ASN A 140 4.42 -40.51 7.92
CA ASN A 140 5.13 -40.61 6.65
C ASN A 140 5.65 -39.27 6.10
N GLU A 141 5.19 -38.14 6.62
CA GLU A 141 5.59 -36.79 6.19
C GLU A 141 6.60 -36.13 7.13
N ARG A 142 6.74 -36.64 8.36
CA ARG A 142 7.56 -36.01 9.42
C ARG A 142 9.00 -35.81 9.00
N ASP A 143 9.64 -36.80 8.39
CA ASP A 143 11.04 -36.70 7.97
C ASP A 143 11.23 -35.64 6.86
N ALA A 144 10.28 -35.56 5.92
CA ALA A 144 10.32 -34.57 4.86
C ALA A 144 10.09 -33.16 5.41
N LEU A 145 9.12 -32.99 6.31
CA LEU A 145 8.86 -31.71 6.97
C LEU A 145 10.03 -31.29 7.88
N GLN A 146 10.70 -32.24 8.53
CA GLN A 146 11.90 -31.97 9.31
C GLN A 146 13.01 -31.41 8.42
N LYS A 147 13.23 -31.98 7.22
CA LYS A 147 14.17 -31.42 6.23
C LYS A 147 13.78 -30.00 5.82
N VAL A 148 12.50 -29.73 5.59
CA VAL A 148 12.00 -28.37 5.31
C VAL A 148 12.36 -27.42 6.46
N MET A 149 12.11 -27.79 7.71
CA MET A 149 12.42 -26.96 8.88
C MET A 149 13.93 -26.75 9.08
N ASP A 150 14.74 -27.74 8.71
CA ASP A 150 16.20 -27.66 8.78
C ASP A 150 16.80 -26.75 7.70
N THR A 151 16.19 -26.69 6.51
CA THR A 151 16.57 -25.75 5.44
C THR A 151 15.98 -24.35 5.66
N TYR A 152 14.74 -24.29 6.13
CA TYR A 152 13.92 -23.08 6.27
C TYR A 152 13.30 -23.01 7.67
N PRO A 153 13.99 -22.37 8.63
CA PRO A 153 13.60 -22.37 10.04
C PRO A 153 12.19 -21.84 10.28
N VAL A 154 11.52 -22.38 11.30
CA VAL A 154 10.18 -21.95 11.71
C VAL A 154 10.27 -21.17 13.02
N ARG A 155 9.72 -19.96 13.00
CA ARG A 155 9.56 -19.12 14.18
C ARG A 155 8.27 -18.35 14.08
N LEU A 156 7.47 -18.39 15.14
CA LEU A 156 6.11 -17.85 15.19
C LEU A 156 5.93 -17.02 16.47
N SER A 157 5.18 -15.93 16.40
CA SER A 157 4.72 -15.20 17.57
C SER A 157 3.43 -15.82 18.10
N LEU A 158 3.12 -15.62 19.38
CA LEU A 158 1.80 -16.01 19.90
C LEU A 158 0.66 -15.27 19.18
N HIS A 159 0.91 -14.04 18.70
CA HIS A 159 -0.04 -13.29 17.88
C HIS A 159 -0.35 -14.02 16.57
N THR A 160 0.68 -14.41 15.81
CA THR A 160 0.52 -15.16 14.56
C THR A 160 -0.10 -16.54 14.80
N LEU A 161 0.27 -17.24 15.87
CA LEU A 161 -0.32 -18.55 16.20
C LEU A 161 -1.83 -18.45 16.45
N ARG A 162 -2.32 -17.38 17.11
CA ARG A 162 -3.76 -17.15 17.27
C ARG A 162 -4.42 -16.89 15.91
N GLN A 163 -3.82 -16.06 15.07
CA GLN A 163 -4.35 -15.76 13.73
C GLN A 163 -4.40 -17.02 12.83
N MET A 164 -3.35 -17.86 12.85
CA MET A 164 -3.29 -19.12 12.11
C MET A 164 -4.46 -20.07 12.47
N ARG A 165 -4.89 -20.09 13.73
CA ARG A 165 -6.03 -20.92 14.18
C ARG A 165 -7.37 -20.51 13.60
N ILE A 166 -7.49 -19.31 13.03
CA ILE A 166 -8.76 -18.78 12.52
C ILE A 166 -8.67 -18.36 11.05
N SER A 167 -7.49 -18.48 10.43
CA SER A 167 -7.30 -18.09 9.03
C SER A 167 -6.26 -18.94 8.33
N LYS A 168 -6.72 -19.61 7.27
CA LYS A 168 -5.87 -20.40 6.36
C LYS A 168 -4.88 -19.50 5.62
N ASN A 169 -5.27 -18.25 5.34
CA ASN A 169 -4.45 -17.29 4.61
C ASN A 169 -3.27 -16.80 5.47
N ILE A 170 -3.40 -16.85 6.79
CA ILE A 170 -2.29 -16.61 7.71
C ILE A 170 -1.40 -17.85 7.80
N THR A 171 -1.99 -19.04 7.99
CA THR A 171 -1.22 -20.29 8.00
C THR A 171 -0.37 -20.44 6.76
N TYR A 172 -0.94 -20.19 5.59
CA TYR A 172 -0.26 -20.31 4.30
C TYR A 172 1.00 -19.43 4.19
N GLN A 173 1.11 -18.35 4.97
CA GLN A 173 2.28 -17.47 4.97
C GLN A 173 3.40 -17.91 5.92
N TYR A 174 3.11 -18.76 6.91
CA TYR A 174 3.99 -19.01 8.06
C TYR A 174 4.20 -20.48 8.43
N ALA A 175 3.27 -21.38 8.10
CA ALA A 175 3.42 -22.81 8.33
C ALA A 175 4.40 -23.45 7.34
N PRO A 176 5.30 -24.35 7.78
CA PRO A 176 6.12 -25.12 6.85
C PRO A 176 5.25 -26.11 6.06
N PHE A 177 5.63 -26.38 4.80
CA PHE A 177 4.93 -27.33 3.93
C PHE A 177 5.93 -28.13 3.08
N LEU A 178 5.54 -29.31 2.59
CA LEU A 178 6.46 -30.27 1.97
C LEU A 178 7.02 -29.79 0.63
N GLU A 179 6.21 -29.04 -0.12
CA GLU A 179 6.56 -28.46 -1.42
C GLU A 179 7.72 -27.47 -1.31
N GLU A 180 8.09 -27.03 -0.11
CA GLU A 180 9.30 -26.23 0.09
C GLU A 180 10.60 -27.01 -0.22
N LEU A 181 10.54 -28.34 -0.34
CA LEU A 181 11.69 -29.14 -0.80
C LEU A 181 11.96 -28.99 -2.30
N ASP A 182 11.03 -28.41 -3.07
CA ASP A 182 11.23 -28.08 -4.47
C ASP A 182 12.33 -27.01 -4.63
N THR A 183 13.34 -27.32 -5.42
CA THR A 183 14.49 -26.44 -5.66
C THR A 183 14.34 -25.59 -6.91
N VAL A 184 13.18 -25.56 -7.56
CA VAL A 184 12.91 -24.61 -8.65
C VAL A 184 13.00 -23.17 -8.13
N GLY A 185 13.48 -22.26 -8.98
CA GLY A 185 13.70 -20.85 -8.61
C GLY A 185 15.16 -20.55 -8.33
N GLN A 186 15.40 -19.50 -7.53
CA GLN A 186 16.75 -19.01 -7.24
C GLN A 186 17.04 -19.05 -5.73
N THR A 187 18.30 -19.29 -5.34
CA THR A 187 18.70 -19.13 -3.93
C THR A 187 18.60 -17.68 -3.46
N ASN A 188 19.01 -16.75 -4.33
CA ASN A 188 18.92 -15.30 -4.13
C ASN A 188 18.45 -14.65 -5.43
N THR A 189 17.52 -13.70 -5.34
CA THR A 189 16.89 -13.04 -6.51
C THR A 189 17.45 -11.65 -6.82
N TRP A 190 18.42 -11.15 -6.04
CA TRP A 190 18.96 -9.80 -6.21
C TRP A 190 20.46 -9.80 -6.47
N ILE A 191 20.88 -8.91 -7.36
CA ILE A 191 22.30 -8.56 -7.57
C ILE A 191 22.61 -7.33 -6.72
N GLY A 192 22.74 -7.53 -5.41
CA GLY A 192 23.27 -6.48 -4.53
C GLY A 192 24.79 -6.47 -4.60
N GLN A 193 25.41 -5.30 -4.85
CA GLN A 193 26.83 -5.15 -4.53
C GLN A 193 26.98 -4.99 -3.02
N PHE A 194 27.59 -6.00 -2.38
CA PHE A 194 27.79 -6.04 -0.94
C PHE A 194 29.05 -5.24 -0.55
N HIS A 195 28.87 -4.14 0.19
CA HIS A 195 30.00 -3.56 0.94
C HIS A 195 30.03 -4.18 2.35
N GLN A 196 30.94 -5.13 2.57
CA GLN A 196 31.14 -5.84 3.85
C GLN A 196 29.88 -6.56 4.39
N GLY A 197 28.88 -6.82 3.55
CA GLY A 197 27.62 -7.48 3.93
C GLY A 197 26.61 -6.59 4.69
N LEU A 198 26.99 -5.36 5.05
CA LEU A 198 26.20 -4.47 5.91
C LEU A 198 25.44 -3.39 5.12
N LEU A 199 26.06 -2.88 4.04
CA LEU A 199 25.43 -1.95 3.10
C LEU A 199 25.23 -2.65 1.75
N GLU A 200 23.99 -2.66 1.26
CA GLU A 200 23.64 -3.11 -0.08
C GLU A 200 23.21 -1.89 -0.91
N GLN A 201 23.87 -1.66 -2.04
CA GLN A 201 23.54 -0.54 -2.93
C GLN A 201 23.10 -1.08 -4.30
N MET A 202 21.80 -0.93 -4.59
CA MET A 202 21.20 -1.22 -5.90
C MET A 202 20.89 0.04 -6.71
N TYR A 203 21.02 1.22 -6.09
CA TYR A 203 20.62 2.50 -6.67
C TYR A 203 21.63 3.57 -6.31
N GLN A 204 21.81 4.55 -7.18
CA GLN A 204 22.80 5.60 -6.99
C GLN A 204 22.53 6.45 -5.72
N ASN A 205 21.26 6.70 -5.42
CA ASN A 205 20.84 7.66 -4.40
C ASN A 205 20.40 7.05 -3.07
N ARG A 206 20.46 5.74 -2.89
CA ARG A 206 19.96 5.07 -1.69
C ARG A 206 20.63 3.73 -1.43
N VAL A 207 20.76 3.41 -0.15
CA VAL A 207 21.34 2.14 0.31
C VAL A 207 20.42 1.43 1.29
N ILE A 208 20.52 0.11 1.31
CA ILE A 208 19.94 -0.76 2.33
C ILE A 208 21.01 -1.00 3.39
N PHE A 209 20.62 -0.87 4.65
CA PHE A 209 21.49 -1.01 5.82
C PHE A 209 20.97 -2.16 6.70
N LEU A 210 21.68 -3.29 6.71
CA LEU A 210 21.25 -4.54 7.34
C LEU A 210 21.70 -4.64 8.81
N LEU A 211 20.81 -4.35 9.75
CA LEU A 211 21.18 -4.21 11.18
C LEU A 211 20.99 -5.49 12.01
N ASN A 212 20.28 -6.48 11.48
CA ASN A 212 19.98 -7.76 12.14
C ASN A 212 19.64 -8.84 11.09
N MET A 213 19.91 -10.12 11.33
CA MET A 213 19.64 -11.21 10.37
C MET A 213 18.39 -12.04 10.70
N SER A 214 17.86 -11.91 11.92
CA SER A 214 16.70 -12.69 12.39
C SER A 214 15.40 -11.87 12.42
N CYS A 215 14.26 -12.55 12.41
CA CYS A 215 12.92 -11.97 12.57
C CYS A 215 12.25 -12.62 13.80
N PRO A 216 11.23 -11.99 14.40
CA PRO A 216 10.43 -12.66 15.43
C PRO A 216 9.44 -13.67 14.81
N VAL A 217 9.10 -13.51 13.52
CA VAL A 217 8.30 -14.47 12.74
C VAL A 217 8.97 -14.68 11.38
N TYR A 218 9.04 -15.93 10.89
CA TYR A 218 9.64 -16.26 9.60
C TYR A 218 8.56 -16.55 8.55
N CYS A 219 8.50 -15.68 7.54
CA CYS A 219 7.60 -15.83 6.39
C CYS A 219 8.16 -16.87 5.42
N ARG A 220 7.32 -17.77 4.90
CA ARG A 220 7.74 -18.86 3.99
C ARG A 220 8.10 -18.37 2.59
N PHE A 221 7.67 -17.17 2.20
CA PHE A 221 8.02 -16.50 0.94
C PHE A 221 9.19 -15.51 1.07
N CYS A 222 9.89 -15.49 2.21
CA CYS A 222 10.97 -14.51 2.43
C CYS A 222 12.18 -14.79 1.54
N PHE A 223 12.68 -13.77 0.84
CA PHE A 223 13.91 -13.85 0.03
C PHE A 223 15.17 -14.19 0.85
N ARG A 224 15.14 -14.10 2.19
CA ARG A 224 16.18 -14.58 3.12
C ARG A 224 15.72 -15.81 3.94
N LYS A 225 14.84 -16.66 3.42
CA LYS A 225 14.26 -17.80 4.18
C LYS A 225 15.27 -18.89 4.54
N HIS A 226 16.33 -19.07 3.74
CA HIS A 226 17.38 -20.06 3.96
C HIS A 226 18.04 -19.88 5.34
N LYS A 227 18.26 -21.00 6.04
CA LYS A 227 18.88 -21.01 7.38
C LYS A 227 20.26 -20.38 7.39
N GLU A 228 21.05 -20.56 6.33
CA GLU A 228 22.38 -19.96 6.20
C GLU A 228 22.30 -18.43 6.26
N SER A 229 21.32 -17.82 5.58
CA SER A 229 21.10 -16.38 5.60
C SER A 229 20.75 -15.86 7.00
N ARG A 230 19.96 -16.63 7.77
CA ARG A 230 19.53 -16.27 9.13
C ARG A 230 20.61 -16.44 10.19
N ASN A 231 21.56 -17.35 9.95
CA ASN A 231 22.66 -17.65 10.85
C ASN A 231 23.91 -16.78 10.62
N GLN A 232 23.88 -15.88 9.63
CA GLN A 232 24.93 -14.90 9.46
C GLN A 232 25.08 -14.04 10.74
N THR A 233 26.32 -13.71 11.08
CA THR A 233 26.64 -12.90 12.25
C THR A 233 26.01 -11.52 12.13
N ASN A 234 25.29 -11.08 13.15
CA ASN A 234 24.78 -9.72 13.23
C ASN A 234 25.94 -8.71 13.28
N PRO A 235 25.79 -7.53 12.64
CA PRO A 235 26.82 -6.50 12.72
C PRO A 235 27.01 -6.02 14.16
N THR A 236 28.23 -5.59 14.49
CA THR A 236 28.51 -4.90 15.75
C THR A 236 28.25 -3.40 15.61
N GLN A 237 28.17 -2.67 16.72
CA GLN A 237 28.10 -1.20 16.67
C GLN A 237 29.32 -0.57 15.99
N ALA A 238 30.49 -1.21 16.04
CA ALA A 238 31.69 -0.72 15.35
C ALA A 238 31.51 -0.80 13.82
N ASP A 239 30.94 -1.91 13.33
CA ASP A 239 30.61 -2.10 11.92
C ASP A 239 29.58 -1.06 11.46
N VAL A 240 28.54 -0.83 12.27
CA VAL A 240 27.51 0.18 12.01
C VAL A 240 28.13 1.59 11.92
N LYS A 241 29.01 1.97 12.84
CA LYS A 241 29.70 3.28 12.78
C LYS A 241 30.57 3.42 11.53
N LYS A 242 31.25 2.34 11.11
CA LYS A 242 32.05 2.33 9.89
C LYS A 242 31.17 2.52 8.64
N ALA A 243 30.02 1.87 8.59
CA ALA A 243 29.03 2.04 7.52
C ALA A 243 28.46 3.47 7.48
N VAL A 244 28.14 4.07 8.63
CA VAL A 244 27.73 5.49 8.71
C VAL A 244 28.82 6.41 8.14
N LYS A 245 30.09 6.18 8.50
CA LYS A 245 31.22 6.96 7.94
C LYS A 245 31.35 6.80 6.43
N HIS A 246 31.09 5.60 5.89
CA HIS A 246 31.08 5.39 4.44
C HIS A 246 29.95 6.18 3.76
N ILE A 247 28.75 6.21 4.36
CA ILE A 247 27.62 7.02 3.86
C ILE A 247 27.96 8.51 3.89
N ASP A 248 28.62 8.99 4.96
CA ASP A 248 29.10 10.37 5.06
C ASP A 248 30.07 10.73 3.93
N GLN A 249 30.86 9.78 3.46
CA GLN A 249 31.78 9.94 2.34
C GLN A 249 31.13 9.74 0.95
N SER A 250 29.81 9.48 0.90
CA SER A 250 29.06 9.12 -0.31
C SER A 250 27.94 10.13 -0.60
N PRO A 251 28.25 11.32 -1.16
CA PRO A 251 27.30 12.44 -1.26
C PRO A 251 26.10 12.17 -2.18
N SER A 252 26.17 11.17 -3.05
CA SER A 252 25.04 10.74 -3.88
C SER A 252 23.93 10.08 -3.07
N VAL A 253 24.23 9.46 -1.92
CA VAL A 253 23.28 8.70 -1.11
C VAL A 253 22.41 9.64 -0.27
N LYS A 254 21.13 9.76 -0.61
CA LYS A 254 20.17 10.64 0.06
C LYS A 254 19.22 9.90 0.99
N GLU A 255 18.94 8.62 0.72
CA GLU A 255 17.97 7.83 1.49
C GLU A 255 18.57 6.53 2.01
N ILE A 256 18.30 6.22 3.27
CA ILE A 256 18.83 5.02 3.93
C ILE A 256 17.67 4.14 4.40
N VAL A 257 17.66 2.87 3.98
CA VAL A 257 16.67 1.88 4.44
C VAL A 257 17.29 1.01 5.53
N LEU A 258 16.95 1.27 6.79
CA LEU A 258 17.34 0.47 7.94
C LEU A 258 16.47 -0.79 8.01
N THR A 259 17.07 -1.96 7.82
CA THR A 259 16.36 -3.24 7.71
C THR A 259 17.24 -4.42 8.13
N GLY A 260 16.95 -5.63 7.63
CA GLY A 260 17.64 -6.86 7.95
C GLY A 260 16.70 -8.06 7.80
N GLY A 261 16.66 -8.90 8.82
CA GLY A 261 15.44 -9.57 9.23
C GLY A 261 14.47 -8.54 9.81
N ASP A 262 14.48 -8.33 11.12
CA ASP A 262 13.79 -7.21 11.75
C ASP A 262 14.77 -6.35 12.57
N PRO A 263 14.97 -5.07 12.24
CA PRO A 263 15.99 -4.25 12.88
C PRO A 263 15.65 -3.90 14.34
N PHE A 264 14.38 -3.93 14.74
CA PHE A 264 13.93 -3.56 16.09
C PHE A 264 14.28 -4.62 17.15
N LEU A 265 14.69 -5.83 16.74
CA LEU A 265 15.20 -6.85 17.66
C LEU A 265 16.60 -6.54 18.21
N ASN A 266 17.34 -5.60 17.61
CA ASN A 266 18.65 -5.18 18.11
C ASN A 266 18.66 -3.67 18.41
N LYS A 267 18.28 -3.34 19.65
CA LYS A 267 18.18 -1.95 20.12
C LYS A 267 19.45 -1.13 19.92
N LYS A 268 20.60 -1.71 20.27
CA LYS A 268 21.91 -1.06 20.16
C LYS A 268 22.29 -0.76 18.71
N ASN A 269 22.02 -1.68 17.79
CA ASN A 269 22.32 -1.50 16.37
C ASN A 269 21.31 -0.59 15.68
N MET A 270 20.06 -0.56 16.12
CA MET A 270 19.03 0.28 15.52
C MET A 270 19.18 1.76 15.90
N MET A 271 19.54 2.06 17.15
CA MET A 271 19.72 3.44 17.61
C MET A 271 20.99 4.09 17.02
N CYS A 272 22.09 3.34 16.93
CA CYS A 272 23.39 3.84 16.47
C CYS A 272 23.39 4.55 15.10
N PRO A 273 22.78 4.01 14.02
CA PRO A 273 22.75 4.66 12.72
C PRO A 273 21.72 5.79 12.68
N ILE A 274 20.62 5.73 13.44
CA ILE A 274 19.66 6.84 13.50
C ILE A 274 20.34 8.09 14.06
N ASP A 275 21.09 7.94 15.16
CA ASP A 275 21.84 9.03 15.76
C ASP A 275 22.98 9.50 14.86
N GLY A 276 23.74 8.59 14.25
CA GLY A 276 24.87 8.95 13.39
C GLY A 276 24.45 9.61 12.07
N LEU A 277 23.42 9.09 11.40
CA LEU A 277 22.95 9.60 10.11
C LEU A 277 22.19 10.93 10.24
N LYS A 278 21.71 11.28 11.44
CA LYS A 278 21.18 12.61 11.72
C LYS A 278 22.22 13.72 11.48
N GLU A 279 23.50 13.43 11.71
CA GLU A 279 24.57 14.41 11.56
C GLU A 279 25.10 14.51 10.11
N VAL A 280 24.75 13.56 9.23
CA VAL A 280 25.23 13.53 7.84
C VAL A 280 24.45 14.52 6.97
N PRO A 281 25.04 15.60 6.43
CA PRO A 281 24.28 16.70 5.82
C PRO A 281 23.44 16.29 4.60
N HIS A 282 23.98 15.45 3.71
CA HIS A 282 23.31 15.06 2.47
C HIS A 282 22.24 13.98 2.63
N VAL A 283 22.16 13.31 3.79
CA VAL A 283 21.10 12.33 4.06
C VAL A 283 19.79 13.06 4.35
N GLN A 284 18.73 12.72 3.62
CA GLN A 284 17.44 13.40 3.69
C GLN A 284 16.36 12.54 4.35
N THR A 285 16.44 11.22 4.23
CA THR A 285 15.40 10.32 4.76
C THR A 285 15.98 9.04 5.33
N LEU A 286 15.50 8.69 6.52
CA LEU A 286 15.67 7.37 7.12
C LEU A 286 14.36 6.59 7.01
N ARG A 287 14.42 5.40 6.41
CA ARG A 287 13.28 4.48 6.27
C ARG A 287 13.51 3.26 7.13
N LEU A 288 12.60 2.99 8.05
CA LEU A 288 12.70 1.85 8.96
C LEU A 288 11.81 0.74 8.42
N ALA A 289 12.38 -0.35 7.92
CA ALA A 289 11.61 -1.46 7.36
C ALA A 289 11.44 -2.59 8.39
N THR A 290 10.19 -2.83 8.78
CA THR A 290 9.80 -3.85 9.77
C THR A 290 8.44 -4.44 9.41
N ARG A 291 8.33 -5.77 9.44
CA ARG A 291 7.04 -6.46 9.32
C ARG A 291 6.41 -6.74 10.69
N SER A 292 7.10 -6.44 11.79
CA SER A 292 6.58 -6.65 13.16
C SER A 292 5.27 -5.93 13.44
N ILE A 293 4.91 -4.86 12.72
CA ILE A 293 3.58 -4.23 12.85
C ILE A 293 2.44 -5.22 12.55
N SER A 294 2.61 -6.13 11.59
CA SER A 294 1.59 -7.13 11.21
C SER A 294 1.61 -8.34 12.15
N TYR A 295 2.75 -9.03 12.27
CA TYR A 295 2.82 -10.33 12.92
C TYR A 295 3.23 -10.29 14.40
N TYR A 296 3.69 -9.14 14.92
CA TYR A 296 4.18 -9.00 16.29
C TYR A 296 4.14 -7.54 16.79
N PRO A 297 2.96 -6.89 16.77
CA PRO A 297 2.85 -5.46 17.08
C PRO A 297 3.30 -5.11 18.51
N HIS A 298 3.17 -6.05 19.43
CA HIS A 298 3.60 -5.96 20.82
C HIS A 298 5.07 -5.55 21.01
N LEU A 299 5.94 -5.81 20.02
CA LEU A 299 7.32 -5.30 20.03
C LEU A 299 7.41 -3.78 20.28
N PHE A 300 6.42 -3.02 19.82
CA PHE A 300 6.38 -1.57 19.96
C PHE A 300 5.73 -1.08 21.26
N TYR A 301 4.99 -1.96 21.93
CA TYR A 301 4.30 -1.68 23.19
C TYR A 301 5.05 -2.22 24.42
N ASP A 302 5.96 -3.18 24.23
CA ASP A 302 6.82 -3.71 25.29
C ASP A 302 7.73 -2.63 25.92
N ASN A 303 8.11 -2.84 27.18
CA ASN A 303 8.97 -1.95 27.97
C ASN A 303 8.47 -0.49 27.97
N ASP A 304 7.22 -0.30 28.39
CA ASP A 304 6.54 1.01 28.43
C ASP A 304 6.53 1.71 27.05
N ALA A 305 6.22 0.94 26.01
CA ALA A 305 6.20 1.36 24.62
C ALA A 305 7.49 2.06 24.17
N PHE A 306 8.65 1.54 24.60
CA PHE A 306 9.96 2.16 24.37
C PHE A 306 10.16 2.54 22.89
N TRP A 307 9.92 1.61 21.97
CA TRP A 307 10.16 1.86 20.54
C TRP A 307 9.24 2.92 19.98
N LEU A 308 7.95 2.86 20.30
CA LEU A 308 6.98 3.86 19.85
C LEU A 308 7.37 5.26 20.34
N ASN A 309 7.73 5.39 21.62
CA ASN A 309 8.16 6.67 22.20
C ASN A 309 9.50 7.15 21.63
N TYR A 310 10.47 6.24 21.44
CA TYR A 310 11.75 6.54 20.80
C TYR A 310 11.57 7.07 19.38
N LEU A 311 10.71 6.44 18.57
CA LEU A 311 10.45 6.88 17.20
C LEU A 311 9.81 8.27 17.14
N LYS A 312 8.87 8.59 18.04
CA LYS A 312 8.29 9.94 18.14
C LYS A 312 9.36 10.99 18.45
N ILE A 313 10.23 10.72 19.42
CA ILE A 313 11.34 11.61 19.80
C ILE A 313 12.29 11.79 18.62
N LYS A 314 12.71 10.70 17.97
CA LYS A 314 13.64 10.75 16.84
C LYS A 314 13.04 11.40 15.60
N ASN A 315 11.74 11.28 15.37
CA ASN A 315 11.10 12.04 14.30
C ASN A 315 11.26 13.55 14.52
N MET A 316 11.01 14.04 15.74
CA MET A 316 11.19 15.46 16.06
C MET A 316 12.65 15.91 15.89
N GLU A 317 13.61 15.14 16.40
CA GLU A 317 15.05 15.44 16.23
C GLU A 317 15.47 15.47 14.76
N LEU A 318 15.03 14.48 13.96
CA LEU A 318 15.34 14.40 12.54
C LEU A 318 14.70 15.57 11.76
N GLN A 319 13.45 15.93 12.06
CA GLN A 319 12.80 17.08 11.45
C GLN A 319 13.54 18.39 11.76
N GLN A 320 14.05 18.57 12.98
CA GLN A 320 14.87 19.73 13.33
C GLN A 320 16.17 19.78 12.51
N ALA A 321 16.73 18.63 12.16
CA ALA A 321 17.88 18.50 11.26
C ALA A 321 17.51 18.53 9.75
N GLY A 322 16.26 18.83 9.40
CA GLY A 322 15.79 18.87 8.00
C GLY A 322 15.64 17.49 7.35
N LYS A 323 15.50 16.42 8.15
CA LYS A 323 15.39 15.03 7.70
C LYS A 323 14.01 14.45 7.99
N ARG A 324 13.68 13.36 7.29
CA ARG A 324 12.40 12.64 7.46
C ARG A 324 12.62 11.23 8.00
N LEU A 325 11.66 10.78 8.80
CA LEU A 325 11.55 9.41 9.29
C LEU A 325 10.29 8.77 8.73
N GLU A 326 10.43 7.59 8.13
CA GLU A 326 9.32 6.82 7.55
C GLU A 326 9.42 5.37 8.00
N VAL A 327 8.28 4.69 8.15
CA VAL A 327 8.22 3.27 8.48
C VAL A 327 7.65 2.49 7.30
N ALA A 328 8.41 1.52 6.80
CA ALA A 328 7.96 0.55 5.82
C ALA A 328 7.44 -0.69 6.54
N THR A 329 6.28 -1.19 6.16
CA THR A 329 5.76 -2.46 6.66
C THR A 329 5.09 -3.28 5.57
N HIS A 330 4.79 -4.55 5.87
CA HIS A 330 4.17 -5.47 4.93
C HIS A 330 2.87 -6.00 5.49
N PHE A 331 1.85 -6.02 4.64
CA PHE A 331 0.61 -6.75 4.85
C PHE A 331 0.24 -7.42 3.52
N ILE A 332 -0.21 -8.66 3.61
CA ILE A 332 -0.52 -9.57 2.51
C ILE A 332 -2.02 -9.79 2.42
N HIS A 333 -2.67 -10.04 3.56
CA HIS A 333 -4.09 -10.40 3.62
C HIS A 333 -4.82 -9.63 4.75
N PRO A 334 -6.11 -9.26 4.60
CA PRO A 334 -6.86 -8.55 5.65
C PRO A 334 -6.91 -9.27 7.00
N ASP A 335 -6.75 -10.60 7.03
CA ASP A 335 -6.70 -11.37 8.30
C ASP A 335 -5.44 -11.10 9.14
N GLU A 336 -4.41 -10.47 8.58
CA GLU A 336 -3.22 -10.05 9.34
C GLU A 336 -3.50 -8.83 10.21
N ILE A 337 -4.59 -8.11 9.92
CA ILE A 337 -4.98 -6.93 10.67
C ILE A 337 -5.36 -7.34 12.09
N SER A 338 -4.81 -6.59 13.04
CA SER A 338 -5.19 -6.60 14.46
C SER A 338 -5.45 -5.18 14.95
N LEU A 339 -6.17 -5.06 16.07
CA LEU A 339 -6.42 -3.75 16.68
C LEU A 339 -5.11 -3.01 17.02
N ASP A 340 -4.12 -3.74 17.53
CA ASP A 340 -2.79 -3.19 17.84
C ASP A 340 -2.06 -2.71 16.59
N SER A 341 -2.15 -3.45 15.49
CA SER A 341 -1.50 -3.06 14.23
C SER A 341 -2.08 -1.74 13.69
N LEU A 342 -3.42 -1.59 13.68
CA LEU A 342 -4.08 -0.37 13.23
C LEU A 342 -3.79 0.80 14.19
N ALA A 343 -3.84 0.55 15.50
CA ALA A 343 -3.54 1.55 16.51
C ALA A 343 -2.10 2.08 16.39
N LEU A 344 -1.14 1.18 16.16
CA LEU A 344 0.27 1.52 15.97
C LEU A 344 0.47 2.39 14.73
N ILE A 345 -0.16 2.03 13.60
CA ILE A 345 -0.12 2.84 12.37
C ILE A 345 -0.70 4.23 12.64
N SER A 346 -1.90 4.32 13.24
CA SER A 346 -2.53 5.59 13.56
C SER A 346 -1.67 6.46 14.48
N GLU A 347 -1.03 5.86 15.47
CA GLU A 347 -0.20 6.60 16.42
C GLU A 347 1.08 7.13 15.77
N LEU A 348 1.72 6.38 14.88
CA LEU A 348 2.87 6.86 14.11
C LEU A 348 2.48 8.03 13.19
N VAL A 349 1.39 7.90 12.45
CA VAL A 349 0.94 8.92 11.48
C VAL A 349 0.49 10.20 12.18
N LYS A 350 -0.22 10.11 13.30
CA LYS A 350 -0.58 11.27 14.14
C LYS A 350 0.63 12.09 14.59
N ASN A 351 1.79 11.44 14.73
CA ASN A 351 3.05 12.07 15.14
C ASN A 351 3.95 12.43 13.94
N GLY A 352 3.39 12.50 12.73
CA GLY A 352 4.10 12.91 11.51
C GLY A 352 5.11 11.89 11.00
N ILE A 353 4.99 10.61 11.40
CA ILE A 353 5.80 9.50 10.88
C ILE A 353 4.95 8.76 9.85
N ALA A 354 5.30 8.92 8.57
CA ALA A 354 4.58 8.23 7.49
C ALA A 354 4.80 6.71 7.60
N VAL A 355 3.71 5.95 7.48
CA VAL A 355 3.74 4.49 7.42
C VAL A 355 3.29 4.06 6.04
N TYR A 356 4.13 3.32 5.33
CA TYR A 356 3.80 2.82 3.99
C TYR A 356 3.89 1.30 3.90
N VAL A 357 3.00 0.73 3.10
CA VAL A 357 2.73 -0.71 3.03
C VAL A 357 3.20 -1.27 1.70
N GLN A 358 3.88 -2.41 1.75
CA GLN A 358 4.24 -3.20 0.57
C GLN A 358 3.65 -4.61 0.68
N THR A 359 3.19 -5.14 -0.45
CA THR A 359 2.39 -6.37 -0.51
C THR A 359 2.95 -7.31 -1.57
N PRO A 360 3.78 -8.29 -1.20
CA PRO A 360 4.03 -9.45 -2.04
C PRO A 360 2.73 -10.10 -2.53
N PHE A 361 2.66 -10.41 -3.83
CA PHE A 361 1.52 -11.08 -4.47
C PHE A 361 1.72 -12.60 -4.39
N LEU A 362 0.82 -13.30 -3.71
CA LEU A 362 0.90 -14.73 -3.40
C LEU A 362 -0.35 -15.43 -3.95
N GLU A 363 -0.11 -16.44 -4.79
CA GLU A 363 -1.18 -17.28 -5.33
C GLU A 363 -2.02 -17.94 -4.23
N GLY A 364 -3.34 -17.99 -4.41
CA GLY A 364 -4.30 -18.56 -3.47
C GLY A 364 -4.44 -17.82 -2.14
N CYS A 365 -3.93 -16.60 -2.03
CA CYS A 365 -3.90 -15.84 -0.78
C CYS A 365 -4.35 -14.39 -0.91
N ASN A 366 -3.73 -13.63 -1.81
CA ASN A 366 -4.10 -12.23 -2.07
C ASN A 366 -4.06 -11.90 -3.57
N ASP A 367 -4.34 -12.93 -4.37
CA ASP A 367 -4.30 -12.94 -5.81
C ASP A 367 -5.66 -12.69 -6.47
N GLU A 368 -6.63 -12.23 -5.68
CA GLU A 368 -7.92 -11.71 -6.11
C GLU A 368 -8.06 -10.22 -5.71
N GLY A 369 -9.05 -9.55 -6.29
CA GLY A 369 -9.31 -8.13 -6.07
C GLY A 369 -9.95 -7.79 -4.71
N PRO A 370 -11.03 -8.47 -4.28
CA PRO A 370 -11.83 -8.07 -3.11
C PRO A 370 -11.07 -8.02 -1.77
N GLU A 371 -10.20 -8.99 -1.49
CA GLU A 371 -9.43 -9.07 -0.26
C GLU A 371 -8.39 -7.97 -0.15
N LEU A 372 -7.74 -7.62 -1.26
CA LEU A 372 -6.83 -6.48 -1.34
C LEU A 372 -7.60 -5.17 -1.16
N THR A 373 -8.80 -5.04 -1.76
CA THR A 373 -9.67 -3.88 -1.53
C THR A 373 -9.99 -3.71 -0.04
N ARG A 374 -10.33 -4.80 0.66
CA ARG A 374 -10.58 -4.79 2.10
C ARG A 374 -9.33 -4.42 2.91
N LEU A 375 -8.20 -5.07 2.62
CA LEU A 375 -6.92 -4.82 3.30
C LEU A 375 -6.52 -3.35 3.22
N PHE A 376 -6.51 -2.82 2.01
CA PHE A 376 -6.08 -1.47 1.71
C PHE A 376 -7.02 -0.41 2.27
N SER A 377 -8.33 -0.66 2.25
CA SER A 377 -9.31 0.23 2.90
C SER A 377 -9.06 0.33 4.41
N LEU A 378 -8.86 -0.80 5.08
CA LEU A 378 -8.62 -0.84 6.53
C LEU A 378 -7.32 -0.13 6.93
N LEU A 379 -6.22 -0.43 6.22
CA LEU A 379 -4.92 0.18 6.45
C LEU A 379 -4.94 1.68 6.15
N ARG A 380 -5.68 2.11 5.12
CA ARG A 380 -5.81 3.52 4.79
C ARG A 380 -6.46 4.31 5.91
N GLY A 381 -7.58 3.82 6.46
CA GLY A 381 -8.27 4.51 7.54
C GLY A 381 -7.39 4.63 8.79
N ALA A 382 -6.53 3.65 9.05
CA ALA A 382 -5.53 3.74 10.11
C ALA A 382 -4.43 4.80 9.84
N GLY A 383 -4.29 5.30 8.62
CA GLY A 383 -3.32 6.33 8.24
C GLY A 383 -2.22 5.84 7.29
N ALA A 384 -2.18 4.56 6.93
CA ALA A 384 -1.14 4.04 6.05
C ALA A 384 -1.26 4.54 4.60
N GLU A 385 -0.15 4.45 3.88
CA GLU A 385 -0.05 4.71 2.45
C GLU A 385 0.36 3.45 1.70
N LEU A 386 -0.33 3.14 0.61
CA LEU A 386 -0.17 1.87 -0.08
C LEU A 386 0.84 2.06 -1.21
N HIS A 387 1.97 1.38 -1.10
CA HIS A 387 3.16 1.69 -1.91
C HIS A 387 3.30 0.76 -3.11
N TYR A 388 3.48 -0.54 -2.86
CA TYR A 388 3.73 -1.54 -3.90
C TYR A 388 2.90 -2.79 -3.68
N ILE A 389 2.38 -3.34 -4.78
CA ILE A 389 2.18 -4.77 -4.93
C ILE A 389 3.35 -5.31 -5.76
N TYR A 390 4.05 -6.32 -5.25
CA TYR A 390 5.13 -6.97 -5.98
C TYR A 390 4.59 -8.17 -6.76
N ILE A 391 4.60 -8.08 -8.09
CA ILE A 391 4.22 -9.18 -8.99
C ILE A 391 5.44 -9.63 -9.81
N PRO A 392 5.64 -10.93 -10.02
CA PRO A 392 5.04 -12.01 -9.24
C PRO A 392 5.71 -12.06 -7.84
N CYS A 393 5.34 -13.02 -7.01
CA CYS A 393 6.18 -13.39 -5.88
C CYS A 393 7.61 -13.68 -6.38
N SER A 394 8.64 -13.25 -5.65
CA SER A 394 10.02 -13.53 -6.06
C SER A 394 10.25 -15.04 -6.17
N PRO A 395 10.80 -15.54 -7.30
CA PRO A 395 10.96 -16.96 -7.55
C PRO A 395 12.19 -17.51 -6.82
N ILE A 396 11.99 -17.99 -5.59
CA ILE A 396 13.06 -18.56 -4.75
C ILE A 396 12.83 -20.06 -4.51
N HIS A 397 13.89 -20.77 -4.13
CA HIS A 397 13.74 -22.17 -3.76
C HIS A 397 12.66 -22.39 -2.69
N GLY A 398 11.85 -23.42 -2.91
CA GLY A 398 10.81 -23.86 -2.00
C GLY A 398 9.66 -22.88 -1.85
N ASN A 399 9.36 -22.04 -2.84
CA ASN A 399 8.23 -21.11 -2.77
C ASN A 399 7.38 -21.05 -4.06
N SER A 400 7.55 -22.03 -4.96
CA SER A 400 6.82 -22.13 -6.24
C SER A 400 5.31 -22.13 -6.09
N VAL A 401 4.80 -22.63 -4.96
CA VAL A 401 3.37 -22.60 -4.63
C VAL A 401 2.76 -21.18 -4.60
N TYR A 402 3.57 -20.13 -4.44
CA TYR A 402 3.10 -18.74 -4.40
C TYR A 402 3.13 -18.04 -5.77
N TRP A 403 3.63 -18.70 -6.82
CA TRP A 403 3.96 -18.05 -8.09
C TRP A 403 2.73 -17.91 -9.00
N SER A 404 2.13 -16.74 -9.01
CA SER A 404 1.15 -16.39 -10.04
C SER A 404 1.80 -15.81 -11.30
N PRO A 405 1.16 -15.99 -12.48
CA PRO A 405 1.59 -15.32 -13.70
C PRO A 405 1.42 -13.79 -13.60
N ILE A 406 2.23 -13.05 -14.35
CA ILE A 406 2.18 -11.58 -14.42
C ILE A 406 0.77 -11.10 -14.79
N SER A 407 0.11 -11.75 -15.76
CA SER A 407 -1.23 -11.40 -16.22
C SER A 407 -2.25 -11.32 -15.08
N LYS A 408 -2.17 -12.23 -14.10
CA LYS A 408 -3.07 -12.24 -12.94
C LYS A 408 -2.87 -11.02 -12.04
N GLY A 409 -1.61 -10.64 -11.80
CA GLY A 409 -1.30 -9.40 -11.06
C GLY A 409 -1.80 -8.14 -11.77
N LEU A 410 -1.74 -8.11 -13.12
CA LEU A 410 -2.28 -7.02 -13.92
C LEU A 410 -3.81 -7.00 -13.92
N GLU A 411 -4.47 -8.16 -13.95
CA GLU A 411 -5.93 -8.28 -13.83
C GLU A 411 -6.42 -7.74 -12.49
N VAL A 412 -5.78 -8.14 -11.39
CA VAL A 412 -6.08 -7.60 -10.06
C VAL A 412 -5.92 -6.08 -10.05
N SER A 413 -4.91 -5.52 -10.71
CA SER A 413 -4.75 -4.07 -10.80
C SER A 413 -5.94 -3.35 -11.46
N ARG A 414 -6.60 -3.98 -12.45
CA ARG A 414 -7.81 -3.46 -13.09
C ARG A 414 -8.98 -3.46 -12.12
N TYR A 415 -9.17 -4.55 -11.38
CA TYR A 415 -10.19 -4.62 -10.32
C TYR A 415 -9.97 -3.53 -9.27
N LEU A 416 -8.74 -3.41 -8.76
CA LEU A 416 -8.39 -2.39 -7.77
C LEU A 416 -8.66 -0.98 -8.30
N ARG A 417 -8.35 -0.69 -9.58
CA ARG A 417 -8.66 0.61 -10.19
C ARG A 417 -10.16 0.92 -10.22
N ALA A 418 -11.03 -0.08 -10.38
CA ALA A 418 -12.48 0.13 -10.39
C ALA A 418 -13.09 0.30 -8.99
N HIS A 419 -12.47 -0.31 -7.98
CA HIS A 419 -13.08 -0.51 -6.65
C HIS A 419 -12.36 0.18 -5.49
N LEU A 420 -11.24 0.84 -5.76
CA LEU A 420 -10.51 1.60 -4.77
C LEU A 420 -10.48 3.09 -5.09
N SER A 421 -10.54 3.90 -4.04
CA SER A 421 -10.21 5.31 -4.16
C SER A 421 -8.79 5.49 -4.71
N ASP A 422 -8.58 6.51 -5.54
CA ASP A 422 -7.30 6.72 -6.23
C ASP A 422 -6.10 6.90 -5.28
N ARG A 423 -6.35 7.38 -4.05
CA ARG A 423 -5.33 7.53 -3.00
C ARG A 423 -4.86 6.23 -2.40
N ILE A 424 -5.58 5.13 -2.62
CA ILE A 424 -5.29 3.82 -2.03
C ILE A 424 -4.87 2.77 -3.05
N ILE A 425 -4.52 3.16 -4.28
CA ILE A 425 -4.10 2.19 -5.29
C ILE A 425 -2.58 2.01 -5.26
N PRO A 426 -2.02 0.88 -4.83
CA PRO A 426 -0.57 0.68 -4.85
C PRO A 426 -0.01 0.64 -6.28
N ARG A 427 1.30 0.85 -6.44
CA ARG A 427 1.98 0.61 -7.73
C ARG A 427 2.18 -0.88 -7.96
N ILE A 428 1.94 -1.33 -9.19
CA ILE A 428 2.23 -2.69 -9.62
C ILE A 428 3.68 -2.77 -10.08
N CYS A 429 4.49 -3.52 -9.35
CA CYS A 429 5.94 -3.42 -9.40
C CYS A 429 6.61 -4.79 -9.48
N THR A 430 7.70 -4.91 -10.24
CA THR A 430 8.55 -6.10 -10.24
C THR A 430 9.95 -5.71 -9.79
N ALA A 431 10.47 -6.39 -8.77
CA ALA A 431 11.86 -6.27 -8.37
C ALA A 431 12.73 -7.17 -9.25
N THR A 432 13.25 -6.62 -10.35
CA THR A 432 14.22 -7.33 -11.21
C THR A 432 15.59 -7.42 -10.51
N PRO A 433 16.51 -8.26 -11.01
CA PRO A 433 17.85 -8.41 -10.43
C PRO A 433 18.65 -7.10 -10.34
N ILE A 434 18.38 -6.13 -11.23
CA ILE A 434 19.11 -4.86 -11.32
C ILE A 434 18.35 -3.65 -10.75
N GLY A 435 17.12 -3.85 -10.25
CA GLY A 435 16.29 -2.77 -9.72
C GLY A 435 14.82 -2.99 -10.04
N LYS A 436 13.93 -2.21 -9.45
CA LYS A 436 12.49 -2.42 -9.66
C LYS A 436 11.96 -1.59 -10.81
N ILE A 437 10.98 -2.14 -11.52
CA ILE A 437 10.20 -1.47 -12.55
C ILE A 437 8.77 -1.23 -12.04
N ASP A 438 8.08 -0.25 -12.62
CA ASP A 438 6.64 -0.09 -12.51
C ASP A 438 6.02 -0.44 -13.87
N TRP A 439 5.10 -1.41 -13.88
CA TRP A 439 4.55 -1.99 -15.11
C TRP A 439 3.86 -0.95 -15.99
N HIS A 440 4.13 -1.03 -17.29
CA HIS A 440 3.55 -0.18 -18.34
C HIS A 440 3.79 1.31 -18.12
N SER A 441 4.88 1.68 -17.45
CA SER A 441 5.34 3.07 -17.36
C SER A 441 6.86 3.15 -17.50
N SER A 442 7.58 2.42 -16.64
CA SER A 442 9.05 2.39 -16.62
C SER A 442 9.63 1.01 -16.97
N GLY A 443 8.78 0.01 -17.19
CA GLY A 443 9.16 -1.32 -17.67
C GLY A 443 7.97 -2.15 -18.12
N TRP A 444 8.24 -3.18 -18.92
CA TRP A 444 7.26 -4.09 -19.51
C TRP A 444 7.93 -5.39 -19.98
N ALA A 445 7.15 -6.41 -20.31
CA ALA A 445 7.67 -7.64 -20.90
C ALA A 445 7.99 -7.42 -22.38
N VAL A 446 9.22 -7.73 -22.78
CA VAL A 446 9.71 -7.54 -24.15
C VAL A 446 9.40 -8.78 -24.97
N GLU A 447 9.94 -9.92 -24.56
CA GLU A 447 9.81 -11.20 -25.25
C GLU A 447 10.14 -12.36 -24.29
N ARG A 448 9.79 -13.58 -24.70
CA ARG A 448 10.22 -14.81 -24.02
C ARG A 448 11.72 -15.03 -24.23
N ASP A 449 12.39 -15.60 -23.24
CA ASP A 449 13.78 -16.01 -23.40
C ASP A 449 13.86 -17.22 -24.36
N GLY A 450 14.69 -17.10 -25.40
CA GLY A 450 14.80 -18.13 -26.43
C GLY A 450 15.60 -19.37 -26.00
N ALA A 451 16.32 -19.30 -24.87
CA ALA A 451 17.13 -20.40 -24.36
C ALA A 451 16.46 -21.15 -23.20
N ASP A 452 15.54 -20.50 -22.46
CA ASP A 452 14.84 -21.08 -21.32
C ASP A 452 13.42 -20.52 -21.18
N GLU A 453 12.41 -21.37 -21.38
CA GLU A 453 11.00 -20.97 -21.38
C GLU A 453 10.47 -20.44 -20.04
N HIS A 454 11.20 -20.69 -18.94
CA HIS A 454 10.86 -20.16 -17.60
C HIS A 454 11.24 -18.69 -17.43
N PHE A 455 12.00 -18.13 -18.38
CA PHE A 455 12.47 -16.76 -18.33
C PHE A 455 11.81 -15.89 -19.41
N ILE A 456 11.68 -14.61 -19.06
CA ILE A 456 11.27 -13.55 -19.95
C ILE A 456 12.29 -12.40 -19.88
N TRP A 457 12.36 -11.59 -20.93
CA TRP A 457 13.10 -10.34 -20.92
C TRP A 457 12.17 -9.20 -20.50
N ILE A 458 12.52 -8.50 -19.43
CA ILE A 458 11.78 -7.33 -18.93
C ILE A 458 12.56 -6.07 -19.25
N ARG A 459 11.94 -5.11 -19.93
CA ARG A 459 12.49 -3.78 -20.13
C ARG A 459 12.64 -3.06 -18.79
N THR A 460 13.80 -2.46 -18.54
CA THR A 460 14.05 -1.67 -17.33
C THR A 460 14.43 -0.23 -17.66
N PRO A 461 14.32 0.72 -16.70
CA PRO A 461 14.67 2.12 -16.93
C PRO A 461 16.18 2.37 -16.82
N TYR A 462 16.97 1.35 -16.46
CA TYR A 462 18.38 1.50 -16.12
C TYR A 462 19.27 1.42 -17.37
N THR A 463 20.42 2.10 -17.31
CA THR A 463 21.44 2.09 -18.36
C THR A 463 22.77 1.57 -17.77
N PRO A 464 23.71 1.09 -18.59
CA PRO A 464 25.06 0.76 -18.12
C PRO A 464 25.73 1.94 -17.38
N GLU A 465 25.59 3.16 -17.90
CA GLU A 465 26.18 4.38 -17.33
C GLU A 465 25.66 4.68 -15.93
N TYR A 466 24.38 4.38 -15.65
CA TYR A 466 23.78 4.57 -14.33
C TYR A 466 24.54 3.80 -13.26
N PHE A 467 24.90 2.55 -13.55
CA PHE A 467 25.57 1.68 -12.60
C PHE A 467 27.06 1.96 -12.46
N LYS A 468 27.72 2.51 -13.48
CA LYS A 468 29.17 2.79 -13.47
C LYS A 468 29.63 3.58 -12.24
N ALA A 469 28.77 4.42 -11.67
CA ALA A 469 29.07 5.27 -10.53
C ALA A 469 29.08 4.55 -9.16
N PHE A 470 28.45 3.37 -9.04
CA PHE A 470 28.30 2.69 -7.75
C PHE A 470 28.34 1.16 -7.82
N ALA A 471 28.46 0.58 -9.02
CA ALA A 471 28.48 -0.86 -9.25
C ALA A 471 29.52 -1.24 -10.33
N GLU A 472 30.73 -1.62 -9.90
CA GLU A 472 31.91 -1.82 -10.76
C GLU A 472 31.88 -3.10 -11.64
N ARG A 473 30.83 -3.94 -11.56
CA ARG A 473 30.81 -5.29 -12.15
C ARG A 473 29.53 -5.63 -12.92
N MET A 474 28.81 -4.62 -13.41
CA MET A 474 27.55 -4.88 -14.14
C MET A 474 27.74 -5.58 -15.49
N ASP A 475 28.90 -5.40 -16.10
CA ASP A 475 29.37 -6.03 -17.33
C ASP A 475 29.58 -7.56 -17.20
N GLN A 476 29.54 -8.11 -15.99
CA GLN A 476 29.76 -9.54 -15.71
C GLN A 476 28.46 -10.34 -15.52
N PHE A 477 27.29 -9.72 -15.65
CA PHE A 477 26.02 -10.41 -15.43
C PHE A 477 25.37 -10.88 -16.74
N ASP A 478 25.27 -12.19 -16.91
CA ASP A 478 24.60 -12.84 -18.06
C ASP A 478 23.07 -12.64 -18.08
N ASN A 479 22.50 -12.00 -17.05
CA ASN A 479 21.07 -11.77 -16.92
C ASN A 479 20.62 -10.36 -17.34
N VAL A 480 21.47 -9.60 -18.02
CA VAL A 480 21.11 -8.31 -18.61
C VAL A 480 21.64 -8.17 -20.03
N ARG A 481 20.94 -7.39 -20.86
CA ARG A 481 21.40 -7.01 -22.20
C ARG A 481 21.08 -5.55 -22.48
N VAL A 482 21.96 -4.87 -23.21
CA VAL A 482 21.71 -3.51 -23.70
C VAL A 482 20.80 -3.60 -24.92
N ASN A 483 19.64 -2.94 -24.87
CA ASN A 483 18.72 -2.86 -26.00
C ASN A 483 19.05 -1.67 -26.92
N SER A 484 18.32 -1.54 -28.01
CA SER A 484 18.53 -0.49 -29.03
C SER A 484 18.37 0.94 -28.53
N GLU A 485 17.76 1.14 -27.36
CA GLU A 485 17.57 2.47 -26.75
C GLU A 485 18.68 2.81 -25.74
N GLY A 486 19.66 1.92 -25.55
CA GLY A 486 20.73 2.10 -24.56
C GLY A 486 20.30 1.82 -23.13
N THR A 487 19.07 1.35 -22.91
CA THR A 487 18.60 0.83 -21.62
C THR A 487 18.89 -0.67 -21.52
N LEU A 488 18.65 -1.24 -20.33
CA LEU A 488 18.87 -2.65 -20.05
C LEU A 488 17.55 -3.41 -20.05
N ASP A 489 17.51 -4.54 -20.76
CA ASP A 489 16.52 -5.59 -20.50
C ASP A 489 17.11 -6.55 -19.45
N ALA A 490 16.31 -6.92 -18.45
CA ALA A 490 16.67 -7.88 -17.41
C ALA A 490 15.99 -9.23 -17.67
N ARG A 491 16.78 -10.30 -17.69
CA ARG A 491 16.30 -11.69 -17.74
C ARG A 491 15.67 -12.03 -16.39
N PHE A 492 14.39 -12.38 -16.38
CA PHE A 492 13.62 -12.59 -15.16
C PHE A 492 12.81 -13.89 -15.25
N MET A 493 12.88 -14.71 -14.20
CA MET A 493 12.09 -15.94 -14.12
C MET A 493 10.65 -15.59 -13.75
N ALA A 494 9.72 -15.78 -14.68
CA ALA A 494 8.30 -15.54 -14.46
C ALA A 494 7.46 -16.18 -15.55
N GLN A 495 6.24 -16.56 -15.19
CA GLN A 495 5.20 -16.90 -16.15
C GLN A 495 4.48 -15.62 -16.58
N ILE A 496 4.36 -15.38 -17.90
CA ILE A 496 3.65 -14.21 -18.41
C ILE A 496 2.11 -14.36 -18.28
N GLY A 497 1.59 -15.57 -18.51
CA GLY A 497 0.18 -15.93 -18.47
C GLY A 497 -0.65 -15.48 -19.68
N ASP A 498 -0.36 -14.32 -20.27
CA ASP A 498 -0.98 -13.83 -21.51
C ASP A 498 0.10 -13.33 -22.47
N GLU A 499 0.27 -14.01 -23.61
CA GLU A 499 1.28 -13.67 -24.64
C GLU A 499 1.10 -12.25 -25.20
N ARG A 500 -0.12 -11.69 -25.15
CA ARG A 500 -0.40 -10.32 -25.62
C ARG A 500 0.30 -9.25 -24.77
N LEU A 501 0.81 -9.61 -23.60
CA LEU A 501 1.56 -8.71 -22.72
C LEU A 501 3.02 -8.51 -23.16
N PHE A 502 3.50 -9.25 -24.16
CA PHE A 502 4.78 -8.97 -24.79
C PHE A 502 4.64 -7.77 -25.72
N ILE A 503 5.09 -6.60 -25.25
CA ILE A 503 5.01 -5.33 -26.00
C ILE A 503 6.18 -5.20 -27.00
N GLY A 504 7.25 -5.98 -26.81
CA GLY A 504 8.42 -5.93 -27.67
C GLY A 504 9.30 -4.70 -27.42
N SER A 505 10.08 -4.37 -28.44
CA SER A 505 11.05 -3.28 -28.37
C SER A 505 10.48 -1.97 -28.92
N ARG A 506 10.68 -0.89 -28.16
CA ARG A 506 10.47 0.47 -28.63
C ARG A 506 11.71 0.96 -29.41
N LYS A 507 11.49 1.75 -30.46
CA LYS A 507 12.57 2.35 -31.26
C LYS A 507 13.15 3.55 -30.51
N ALA A 508 14.46 3.75 -30.61
CA ALA A 508 15.11 4.94 -30.07
C ALA A 508 14.58 6.19 -30.76
N GLY A 509 14.04 7.13 -29.97
CA GLY A 509 13.62 8.45 -30.39
C GLY A 509 14.57 9.54 -29.89
N PRO A 510 14.53 10.76 -30.46
CA PRO A 510 15.28 11.88 -29.93
C PRO A 510 14.74 12.28 -28.55
N THR A 511 15.63 12.47 -27.58
CA THR A 511 15.23 12.96 -26.25
C THR A 511 14.75 14.41 -26.32
N LYS A 512 13.55 14.67 -25.79
CA LYS A 512 12.99 16.02 -25.72
C LYS A 512 13.71 16.87 -24.66
N THR A 513 14.35 17.95 -25.09
CA THR A 513 15.13 18.87 -24.24
C THR A 513 14.58 20.30 -24.23
N ALA A 514 13.28 20.45 -24.52
CA ALA A 514 12.63 21.75 -24.64
C ALA A 514 12.78 22.61 -23.37
N VAL A 515 13.04 23.90 -23.57
CA VAL A 515 13.04 24.91 -22.51
C VAL A 515 11.59 25.24 -22.15
N THR A 516 11.33 25.44 -20.86
CA THR A 516 10.01 25.88 -20.38
C THR A 516 9.65 27.22 -20.99
N ASP A 517 8.50 27.29 -21.65
CA ASP A 517 7.87 28.54 -22.02
C ASP A 517 7.32 29.23 -20.76
N HIS A 518 8.03 30.27 -20.32
CA HIS A 518 7.69 30.99 -19.10
C HIS A 518 6.46 31.91 -19.25
N GLU A 519 6.13 32.35 -20.46
CA GLU A 519 4.91 33.11 -20.71
C GLU A 519 3.70 32.19 -20.66
N ALA A 520 3.77 31.05 -21.36
CA ALA A 520 2.75 30.00 -21.28
C ALA A 520 2.53 29.52 -19.84
N LEU A 521 3.61 29.27 -19.08
CA LEU A 521 3.51 28.88 -17.68
C LEU A 521 2.74 29.94 -16.85
N LYS A 522 3.04 31.23 -17.02
CA LYS A 522 2.37 32.31 -16.29
C LYS A 522 0.88 32.39 -16.62
N ASP A 523 0.53 32.21 -17.89
CA ASP A 523 -0.86 32.19 -18.33
C ASP A 523 -1.61 30.97 -17.75
N LEU A 524 -0.98 29.80 -17.81
CA LEU A 524 -1.54 28.55 -17.25
C LEU A 524 -1.68 28.61 -15.72
N GLN A 525 -0.75 29.26 -15.01
CA GLN A 525 -0.88 29.53 -13.57
C GLN A 525 -2.09 30.41 -13.27
N THR A 526 -2.35 31.42 -14.11
CA THR A 526 -3.52 32.29 -13.97
C THR A 526 -4.82 31.53 -14.24
N ILE A 527 -4.81 30.60 -15.21
CA ILE A 527 -5.96 29.74 -15.52
C ILE A 527 -6.17 28.71 -14.40
N ALA A 528 -5.09 28.14 -13.85
CA ALA A 528 -5.16 27.17 -12.76
C ALA A 528 -5.87 27.73 -11.52
N LEU A 529 -5.79 29.04 -11.26
CA LEU A 529 -6.50 29.69 -10.14
C LEU A 529 -8.00 29.94 -10.38
N LYS A 530 -8.54 29.55 -11.54
CA LYS A 530 -9.98 29.59 -11.82
C LYS A 530 -10.65 28.30 -11.34
N ASP A 531 -11.82 27.99 -11.88
CA ASP A 531 -12.53 26.74 -11.58
C ASP A 531 -11.74 25.54 -12.12
N GLN A 532 -11.22 24.70 -11.22
CA GLN A 532 -10.51 23.45 -11.51
C GLN A 532 -11.27 22.23 -10.95
N ARG A 533 -12.59 22.34 -10.84
CA ARG A 533 -13.43 21.17 -10.56
C ARG A 533 -13.38 20.20 -11.72
N ILE A 534 -13.33 18.90 -11.43
CA ILE A 534 -13.21 17.88 -12.46
C ILE A 534 -14.53 17.79 -13.25
N GLY A 535 -15.66 17.86 -12.53
CA GLY A 535 -16.99 17.96 -13.14
C GLY A 535 -17.48 16.70 -13.87
N CYS A 536 -16.66 15.65 -13.94
CA CYS A 536 -17.01 14.34 -14.46
C CYS A 536 -18.03 13.64 -13.55
N ALA A 537 -18.94 12.89 -14.15
CA ALA A 537 -19.94 12.12 -13.43
C ALA A 537 -20.14 10.79 -14.16
N ILE A 538 -19.77 9.69 -13.51
CA ILE A 538 -19.90 8.34 -14.07
C ILE A 538 -21.31 7.75 -13.92
N VAL A 539 -22.20 8.51 -13.28
CA VAL A 539 -23.63 8.25 -13.09
C VAL A 539 -24.40 9.55 -13.29
N SER A 540 -25.72 9.45 -13.45
CA SER A 540 -26.60 10.62 -13.50
C SER A 540 -26.34 11.57 -12.33
N LYS A 541 -26.07 12.85 -12.63
CA LYS A 541 -25.71 13.84 -11.60
C LYS A 541 -26.83 13.96 -10.56
N PRO A 542 -26.58 13.61 -9.29
CA PRO A 542 -27.63 13.65 -8.28
C PRO A 542 -28.12 15.08 -8.01
N SER A 543 -27.21 16.06 -8.13
CA SER A 543 -27.54 17.49 -8.10
C SER A 543 -26.45 18.31 -8.80
N ASN A 544 -26.62 19.63 -8.88
CA ASN A 544 -25.59 20.54 -9.38
C ASN A 544 -24.42 20.75 -8.41
N LYS A 545 -24.51 20.21 -7.18
CA LYS A 545 -23.54 20.40 -6.09
C LYS A 545 -22.76 19.13 -5.77
N LEU A 546 -23.11 18.00 -6.37
CA LEU A 546 -22.44 16.72 -6.18
C LEU A 546 -22.25 16.03 -7.53
N SER A 547 -21.04 15.53 -7.75
CA SER A 547 -20.74 14.64 -8.87
C SER A 547 -20.01 13.40 -8.35
N ARG A 548 -20.33 12.24 -8.92
CA ARG A 548 -19.66 10.98 -8.58
C ARG A 548 -18.67 10.66 -9.70
N ALA A 549 -17.39 10.84 -9.42
CA ALA A 549 -16.30 10.65 -10.37
C ALA A 549 -15.76 9.20 -10.40
N HIS A 550 -16.08 8.42 -9.37
CA HIS A 550 -15.63 7.04 -9.20
C HIS A 550 -16.63 6.29 -8.32
N GLU A 551 -16.63 4.95 -8.32
CA GLU A 551 -17.47 4.14 -7.42
C GLU A 551 -17.35 4.62 -5.97
N THR A 552 -16.12 4.86 -5.52
CA THR A 552 -15.83 5.20 -4.13
C THR A 552 -15.77 6.69 -3.82
N ARG A 553 -15.78 7.56 -4.84
CA ARG A 553 -15.42 8.97 -4.71
C ARG A 553 -16.49 9.90 -5.26
N VAL A 554 -16.88 10.86 -4.42
CA VAL A 554 -17.72 12.00 -4.83
C VAL A 554 -16.95 13.31 -4.66
N GLU A 555 -17.20 14.24 -5.58
CA GLU A 555 -16.79 15.64 -5.47
C GLU A 555 -18.02 16.47 -5.11
N ILE A 556 -17.92 17.27 -4.04
CA ILE A 556 -19.02 18.08 -3.51
C ILE A 556 -18.64 19.54 -3.31
N GLU A 557 -19.61 20.42 -3.55
CA GLU A 557 -19.51 21.86 -3.29
C GLU A 557 -19.61 22.18 -1.80
N ALA A 558 -18.95 23.25 -1.37
CA ALA A 558 -19.08 23.78 0.00
C ALA A 558 -20.51 24.21 0.38
N THR A 559 -21.40 24.40 -0.61
CA THR A 559 -22.82 24.76 -0.41
C THR A 559 -23.76 23.55 -0.45
N ALA A 560 -23.22 22.33 -0.45
CA ALA A 560 -23.99 21.10 -0.33
C ALA A 560 -24.83 21.08 0.97
N GLY A 561 -25.94 20.35 0.93
CA GLY A 561 -26.91 20.27 2.01
C GLY A 561 -27.37 18.84 2.28
N ASP A 562 -28.61 18.71 2.73
CA ASP A 562 -29.16 17.44 3.21
C ASP A 562 -29.36 16.42 2.09
N GLU A 563 -29.72 16.90 0.89
CA GLU A 563 -29.89 16.09 -0.31
C GLU A 563 -28.60 15.35 -0.70
N GLU A 564 -27.48 16.08 -0.79
CA GLU A 564 -26.18 15.48 -1.13
C GLU A 564 -25.68 14.52 -0.05
N LEU A 565 -25.87 14.87 1.22
CA LEU A 565 -25.46 14.00 2.33
C LEU A 565 -26.30 12.73 2.42
N GLU A 566 -27.59 12.81 2.05
CA GLU A 566 -28.45 11.64 1.97
C GLU A 566 -28.10 10.74 0.78
N TYR A 567 -27.71 11.32 -0.36
CA TYR A 567 -27.14 10.55 -1.46
C TYR A 567 -25.91 9.75 -1.02
N ILE A 568 -24.95 10.39 -0.33
CA ILE A 568 -23.75 9.72 0.19
C ILE A 568 -24.12 8.63 1.21
N ARG A 569 -25.10 8.88 2.08
CA ARG A 569 -25.52 7.93 3.13
C ARG A 569 -26.14 6.64 2.57
N ARG A 570 -26.82 6.72 1.42
CA ARG A 570 -27.56 5.58 0.84
C ARG A 570 -26.67 4.55 0.13
N ASP A 571 -25.48 4.95 -0.31
CA ASP A 571 -24.56 4.07 -1.03
C ASP A 571 -23.26 3.88 -0.23
N ASP A 572 -23.10 2.68 0.33
CA ASP A 572 -21.97 2.34 1.19
C ASP A 572 -20.64 2.18 0.46
N ARG A 573 -20.66 2.18 -0.87
CA ARG A 573 -19.45 2.20 -1.70
C ARG A 573 -18.74 3.55 -1.62
N ILE A 574 -19.44 4.65 -1.29
CA ILE A 574 -18.87 6.00 -1.26
C ILE A 574 -18.04 6.20 0.01
N THR A 575 -16.73 5.94 -0.05
CA THR A 575 -15.84 6.03 1.11
C THR A 575 -15.08 7.35 1.22
N ASP A 576 -15.07 8.15 0.15
CA ASP A 576 -14.14 9.26 -0.04
C ASP A 576 -14.82 10.49 -0.66
N VAL A 577 -14.70 11.62 0.05
CA VAL A 577 -15.40 12.86 -0.29
C VAL A 577 -14.40 13.97 -0.54
N VAL A 578 -14.36 14.48 -1.77
CA VAL A 578 -13.53 15.63 -2.15
C VAL A 578 -14.37 16.90 -2.08
N PHE A 579 -13.96 17.82 -1.23
CA PHE A 579 -14.52 19.17 -1.16
C PHE A 579 -13.83 20.07 -2.17
N SER A 580 -14.63 20.63 -3.06
CA SER A 580 -14.20 21.61 -4.05
C SER A 580 -15.07 22.87 -3.99
N SER A 581 -14.54 23.97 -4.52
CA SER A 581 -15.26 25.22 -4.68
C SER A 581 -14.73 25.92 -5.93
N LYS A 582 -15.57 26.73 -6.58
CA LYS A 582 -15.17 27.51 -7.77
C LYS A 582 -13.99 28.45 -7.52
N GLN A 583 -13.80 28.92 -6.28
CA GLN A 583 -12.70 29.82 -5.92
C GLN A 583 -11.55 29.07 -5.27
N ASP A 584 -11.81 28.35 -4.17
CA ASP A 584 -10.90 27.42 -3.49
C ASP A 584 -11.66 26.81 -2.28
N ALA A 585 -11.34 25.58 -1.85
CA ALA A 585 -11.95 25.02 -0.65
C ALA A 585 -11.70 25.88 0.61
N MET A 586 -10.55 26.55 0.68
CA MET A 586 -10.18 27.35 1.86
C MET A 586 -11.02 28.62 2.03
N GLU A 587 -11.61 29.14 0.96
CA GLU A 587 -12.55 30.29 1.03
C GLU A 587 -13.89 29.94 1.67
N SER A 588 -14.21 28.65 1.74
CA SER A 588 -15.46 28.14 2.32
C SER A 588 -15.19 27.16 3.47
N LEU A 589 -14.06 27.33 4.15
CA LEU A 589 -13.60 26.41 5.20
C LEU A 589 -14.63 26.27 6.32
N TYR A 590 -15.33 27.35 6.69
CA TYR A 590 -16.36 27.31 7.75
C TYR A 590 -17.54 26.40 7.37
N GLN A 591 -18.04 26.53 6.13
CA GLN A 591 -19.12 25.69 5.63
C GLN A 591 -18.66 24.23 5.47
N ILE A 592 -17.45 24.03 4.96
CA ILE A 592 -16.85 22.70 4.79
C ILE A 592 -16.63 22.02 6.16
N GLU A 593 -16.19 22.76 7.18
CA GLU A 593 -16.06 22.24 8.54
C GLU A 593 -17.39 21.65 9.03
N ALA A 594 -18.49 22.41 8.87
CA ALA A 594 -19.81 21.94 9.26
C ALA A 594 -20.22 20.67 8.49
N LEU A 595 -19.92 20.60 7.19
CA LEU A 595 -20.17 19.41 6.38
C LEU A 595 -19.32 18.21 6.81
N ILE A 596 -18.03 18.38 7.04
CA ILE A 596 -17.13 17.30 7.51
C ILE A 596 -17.64 16.72 8.83
N ARG A 597 -18.09 17.56 9.77
CA ARG A 597 -18.67 17.09 11.05
C ARG A 597 -19.92 16.24 10.84
N ARG A 598 -20.77 16.59 9.87
CA ARG A 598 -21.97 15.82 9.53
C ARG A 598 -21.65 14.52 8.79
N ILE A 599 -20.70 14.56 7.86
CA ILE A 599 -20.17 13.39 7.14
C ILE A 599 -19.51 12.41 8.10
N GLY A 600 -18.86 12.90 9.16
CA GLY A 600 -18.24 12.04 10.18
C GLY A 600 -19.19 11.09 10.92
N ASN A 601 -20.51 11.25 10.74
CA ASN A 601 -21.57 10.34 11.21
C ASN A 601 -22.02 9.31 10.16
N ILE A 602 -21.49 9.35 8.94
CA ILE A 602 -21.75 8.38 7.88
C ILE A 602 -20.65 7.31 7.96
N HIS A 603 -20.98 6.13 8.47
CA HIS A 603 -20.00 5.13 8.92
C HIS A 603 -19.08 4.55 7.84
N HIS A 604 -19.50 4.58 6.57
CA HIS A 604 -18.70 4.09 5.44
C HIS A 604 -17.77 5.15 4.86
N VAL A 605 -17.97 6.44 5.16
CA VAL A 605 -17.05 7.50 4.73
C VAL A 605 -15.85 7.55 5.67
N ASN A 606 -14.67 7.26 5.12
CA ASN A 606 -13.42 7.18 5.89
C ASN A 606 -12.34 8.16 5.42
N ALA A 607 -12.61 8.94 4.36
CA ALA A 607 -11.72 9.97 3.86
C ALA A 607 -12.49 11.23 3.43
N VAL A 608 -11.89 12.38 3.75
CA VAL A 608 -12.29 13.69 3.23
C VAL A 608 -11.08 14.43 2.70
N ARG A 609 -11.23 15.16 1.60
CA ARG A 609 -10.13 15.87 0.96
C ARG A 609 -10.51 17.31 0.69
N LEU A 610 -9.58 18.22 0.89
CA LEU A 610 -9.74 19.63 0.52
C LEU A 610 -8.92 19.90 -0.73
N ARG A 611 -9.58 20.20 -1.85
CA ARG A 611 -8.87 20.70 -3.03
C ARG A 611 -8.58 22.19 -2.85
N SER A 612 -7.30 22.51 -2.69
CA SER A 612 -6.83 23.86 -2.48
C SER A 612 -5.60 24.15 -3.33
N LEU A 613 -5.79 25.01 -4.32
CA LEU A 613 -4.71 25.55 -5.13
C LEU A 613 -4.05 26.73 -4.42
N LYS A 614 -4.78 27.38 -3.51
CA LYS A 614 -4.21 28.36 -2.58
C LYS A 614 -3.15 27.75 -1.68
N PHE A 615 -3.14 26.44 -1.44
CA PHE A 615 -2.00 25.80 -0.79
C PHE A 615 -0.67 26.12 -1.49
N ASN A 616 -0.63 26.02 -2.82
CA ASN A 616 0.55 26.37 -3.60
C ASN A 616 0.71 27.89 -3.72
N TYR A 617 -0.32 28.60 -4.17
CA TYR A 617 -0.16 30.02 -4.55
C TYR A 617 -0.24 31.01 -3.38
N HIS A 618 -1.02 30.69 -2.35
CA HIS A 618 -1.30 31.53 -1.17
C HIS A 618 -1.13 30.78 0.17
N PRO A 619 0.04 30.16 0.45
CA PRO A 619 0.27 29.32 1.63
C PRO A 619 0.07 30.08 2.96
N GLU A 620 0.13 31.41 2.95
CA GLU A 620 -0.09 32.27 4.12
C GLU A 620 -1.50 32.13 4.74
N ILE A 621 -2.50 31.67 3.98
CA ILE A 621 -3.86 31.47 4.51
C ILE A 621 -3.92 30.31 5.51
N TYR A 622 -2.97 29.38 5.45
CA TYR A 622 -2.84 28.28 6.40
C TYR A 622 -2.17 28.76 7.68
N THR A 623 -2.87 29.67 8.38
CA THR A 623 -2.46 30.13 9.69
C THR A 623 -2.44 28.97 10.69
N ARG A 624 -1.79 29.18 11.84
CA ARG A 624 -1.78 28.18 12.92
C ARG A 624 -3.20 27.75 13.33
N GLY A 625 -4.14 28.70 13.41
CA GLY A 625 -5.54 28.40 13.74
C GLY A 625 -6.23 27.52 12.69
N VAL A 626 -5.95 27.76 11.41
CA VAL A 626 -6.46 26.90 10.32
C VAL A 626 -5.87 25.50 10.40
N ILE A 627 -4.56 25.36 10.64
CA ILE A 627 -3.91 24.05 10.76
C ILE A 627 -4.45 23.29 11.98
N ASP A 628 -4.63 23.96 13.12
CA ASP A 628 -5.20 23.35 14.32
C ASP A 628 -6.66 22.93 14.11
N LEU A 629 -7.46 23.73 13.38
CA LEU A 629 -8.81 23.38 12.99
C LEU A 629 -8.83 22.12 12.11
N LEU A 630 -8.06 22.10 11.02
CA LEU A 630 -7.96 20.93 10.12
C LEU A 630 -7.50 19.69 10.89
N GLY A 631 -6.52 19.84 11.78
CA GLY A 631 -6.06 18.76 12.66
C GLY A 631 -7.16 18.22 13.57
N SER A 632 -8.08 19.07 14.03
CA SER A 632 -9.23 18.63 14.85
C SER A 632 -10.29 17.84 14.07
N LEU A 633 -10.32 18.01 12.74
CA LEU A 633 -11.23 17.28 11.84
C LEU A 633 -10.64 15.95 11.39
N ASN A 634 -9.31 15.80 11.44
CA ASN A 634 -8.62 14.56 11.10
C ASN A 634 -8.76 13.52 12.21
N ARG A 635 -9.45 12.40 11.93
CA ARG A 635 -9.73 11.33 12.89
C ARG A 635 -9.04 10.04 12.47
N LEU A 636 -7.80 9.85 12.91
CA LEU A 636 -7.05 8.60 12.73
C LEU A 636 -7.32 7.66 13.91
N THR A 637 -8.39 6.87 13.83
CA THR A 637 -8.79 5.92 14.88
C THR A 637 -9.02 4.54 14.27
N VAL A 638 -8.98 3.51 15.11
CA VAL A 638 -9.15 2.11 14.67
C VAL A 638 -10.57 1.83 14.19
N ALA A 639 -11.59 2.31 14.92
CA ALA A 639 -12.98 1.89 14.72
C ALA A 639 -13.79 2.75 13.75
N ASN A 640 -13.51 4.05 13.67
CA ASN A 640 -14.26 5.00 12.84
C ASN A 640 -13.31 6.07 12.31
N PRO A 641 -12.36 5.70 11.43
CA PRO A 641 -11.43 6.67 10.88
C PRO A 641 -12.14 7.65 9.95
N MET A 642 -11.66 8.89 9.91
CA MET A 642 -11.98 9.87 8.88
C MET A 642 -10.71 10.67 8.61
N ARG A 643 -9.95 10.23 7.61
CA ARG A 643 -8.69 10.85 7.22
C ARG A 643 -8.96 12.15 6.47
N LEU A 644 -8.32 13.23 6.89
CA LEU A 644 -8.32 14.50 6.16
C LEU A 644 -7.02 14.64 5.35
N GLU A 645 -7.14 15.00 4.08
CA GLU A 645 -6.02 15.31 3.19
C GLU A 645 -6.19 16.63 2.46
N ILE A 646 -5.07 17.19 1.98
CA ILE A 646 -5.06 18.36 1.12
C ILE A 646 -4.57 17.95 -0.27
N GLU A 647 -5.43 18.18 -1.26
CA GLU A 647 -5.11 18.07 -2.68
C GLU A 647 -4.67 19.43 -3.21
N THR A 648 -3.51 19.48 -3.86
CA THR A 648 -3.00 20.69 -4.51
C THR A 648 -2.37 20.38 -5.87
N GLN A 649 -1.83 21.40 -6.54
CA GLN A 649 -1.22 21.29 -7.86
C GLN A 649 0.01 22.17 -7.95
N PHE A 650 1.09 21.58 -8.49
CA PHE A 650 2.30 22.27 -8.92
C PHE A 650 2.52 21.96 -10.41
N LEU A 651 2.64 22.99 -11.22
CA LEU A 651 2.91 22.89 -12.66
C LEU A 651 4.41 22.81 -12.94
N HIS A 652 5.23 23.46 -12.13
CA HIS A 652 6.68 23.51 -12.32
C HIS A 652 7.44 23.62 -11.00
N SER A 653 8.68 23.12 -10.95
CA SER A 653 9.48 23.05 -9.72
C SER A 653 9.82 24.42 -9.11
N ASN A 654 9.85 25.49 -9.92
CA ASN A 654 10.09 26.86 -9.46
C ASN A 654 8.97 27.43 -8.58
N GLU A 655 7.79 26.79 -8.54
CA GLU A 655 6.69 27.18 -7.66
C GLU A 655 6.94 26.73 -6.22
N ILE A 656 7.89 25.82 -5.99
CA ILE A 656 8.21 25.30 -4.66
C ILE A 656 8.99 26.37 -3.88
N ARG A 657 8.40 26.84 -2.77
CA ARG A 657 8.96 27.88 -1.90
C ARG A 657 9.27 27.34 -0.50
N PRO A 658 10.22 27.93 0.24
CA PRO A 658 10.50 27.54 1.64
C PRO A 658 9.27 27.57 2.57
N ALA A 659 8.30 28.43 2.28
CA ALA A 659 7.04 28.49 3.02
C ALA A 659 6.27 27.15 2.98
N HIS A 660 6.34 26.42 1.87
CA HIS A 660 5.66 25.13 1.71
C HIS A 660 6.23 24.08 2.66
N GLU A 661 7.55 24.01 2.82
CA GLU A 661 8.19 23.02 3.71
C GLU A 661 7.69 23.14 5.16
N LYS A 662 7.66 24.38 5.68
CA LYS A 662 7.18 24.64 7.04
C LYS A 662 5.71 24.27 7.19
N LEU A 663 4.89 24.63 6.21
CA LEU A 663 3.46 24.35 6.19
C LEU A 663 3.17 22.84 6.14
N VAL A 664 3.77 22.12 5.20
CA VAL A 664 3.63 20.66 5.06
C VAL A 664 4.05 19.96 6.34
N ARG A 665 5.17 20.36 6.95
CA ARG A 665 5.63 19.81 8.23
C ARG A 665 4.60 20.00 9.33
N SER A 666 4.00 21.19 9.44
CA SER A 666 2.95 21.46 10.44
C SER A 666 1.70 20.61 10.23
N LEU A 667 1.29 20.36 8.98
CA LEU A 667 0.15 19.51 8.63
C LEU A 667 0.44 18.02 8.86
N ASN A 668 1.62 17.54 8.44
CA ASN A 668 2.06 16.16 8.67
C ASN A 668 2.11 15.84 10.17
N ASN A 669 2.52 16.79 11.02
CA ASN A 669 2.51 16.64 12.48
C ASN A 669 1.09 16.64 13.10
N LYS A 670 0.04 16.80 12.28
CA LYS A 670 -1.37 16.55 12.62
C LYS A 670 -1.93 15.31 11.90
N GLY A 671 -1.07 14.52 11.27
CA GLY A 671 -1.43 13.37 10.44
C GLY A 671 -2.15 13.74 9.14
N ILE A 672 -2.06 14.98 8.68
CA ILE A 672 -2.68 15.45 7.43
C ILE A 672 -1.63 15.38 6.32
N THR A 673 -1.91 14.54 5.32
CA THR A 673 -1.08 14.43 4.13
C THR A 673 -1.42 15.54 3.14
N VAL A 674 -0.38 16.14 2.55
CA VAL A 674 -0.50 17.01 1.38
C VAL A 674 0.00 16.26 0.16
N TYR A 675 -0.79 16.23 -0.91
CA TYR A 675 -0.40 15.59 -2.17
C TYR A 675 -0.64 16.50 -3.37
N SER A 676 0.19 16.33 -4.40
CA SER A 676 0.12 17.09 -5.65
C SER A 676 -0.36 16.22 -6.80
N ASN A 677 -1.35 16.74 -7.52
CA ASN A 677 -1.78 16.28 -8.84
C ASN A 677 -1.28 17.29 -9.87
N THR A 678 -0.59 16.82 -10.92
CA THR A 678 0.04 17.70 -11.91
C THR A 678 -0.41 17.33 -13.32
N PRO A 679 -1.06 18.24 -14.08
CA PRO A 679 -1.27 18.01 -15.50
C PRO A 679 0.06 18.10 -16.26
N LEU A 680 0.26 17.18 -17.20
CA LEU A 680 1.35 17.23 -18.15
C LEU A 680 1.00 18.23 -19.26
N LEU A 681 1.82 19.27 -19.41
CA LEU A 681 1.53 20.42 -20.24
C LEU A 681 2.69 20.61 -21.21
N ALA A 682 2.37 20.45 -22.50
CA ALA A 682 3.34 20.65 -23.57
C ALA A 682 3.97 22.05 -23.49
N THR A 683 5.29 22.12 -23.78
CA THR A 683 6.16 23.31 -23.67
C THR A 683 6.44 23.83 -22.25
N VAL A 684 5.80 23.27 -21.22
CA VAL A 684 5.93 23.76 -19.83
C VAL A 684 6.72 22.77 -18.98
N ASN A 685 6.20 21.55 -18.82
CA ASN A 685 6.72 20.53 -17.91
C ASN A 685 6.80 19.14 -18.54
N ASP A 686 6.53 18.99 -19.82
CA ASP A 686 6.45 17.74 -20.60
C ASP A 686 7.81 17.15 -20.97
N THR A 687 8.83 17.36 -20.14
CA THR A 687 10.14 16.73 -20.32
C THR A 687 10.57 15.98 -19.07
N ALA A 688 11.37 14.94 -19.29
CA ALA A 688 11.85 14.06 -18.24
C ALA A 688 12.57 14.80 -17.10
N ASP A 689 13.41 15.78 -17.43
CA ASP A 689 14.15 16.56 -16.44
C ASP A 689 13.25 17.51 -15.63
N LYS A 690 12.21 18.08 -16.25
CA LYS A 690 11.28 19.01 -15.58
C LYS A 690 10.42 18.27 -14.57
N ILE A 691 9.85 17.14 -14.96
CA ILE A 691 9.10 16.29 -14.04
C ILE A 691 10.00 15.71 -12.96
N HIS A 692 11.21 15.25 -13.28
CA HIS A 692 12.14 14.76 -12.27
C HIS A 692 12.50 15.84 -11.24
N SER A 693 12.75 17.08 -11.70
CA SER A 693 13.02 18.22 -10.82
C SER A 693 11.83 18.56 -9.92
N LEU A 694 10.60 18.49 -10.46
CA LEU A 694 9.38 18.69 -9.69
C LEU A 694 9.20 17.58 -8.65
N ALA A 695 9.34 16.32 -9.05
CA ALA A 695 9.23 15.15 -8.17
C ALA A 695 10.22 15.25 -6.99
N PHE A 696 11.48 15.54 -7.30
CA PHE A 696 12.53 15.74 -6.29
C PHE A 696 12.19 16.90 -5.34
N GLY A 697 11.77 18.05 -5.88
CA GLY A 697 11.41 19.22 -5.09
C GLY A 697 10.25 18.96 -4.13
N LEU A 698 9.16 18.35 -4.62
CA LEU A 698 8.00 17.98 -3.80
C LEU A 698 8.40 16.99 -2.69
N ARG A 699 9.24 16.02 -3.03
CA ARG A 699 9.79 15.06 -2.06
C ARG A 699 10.62 15.74 -0.98
N GLN A 700 11.43 16.75 -1.31
CA GLN A 700 12.22 17.49 -0.32
C GLN A 700 11.34 18.13 0.75
N ILE A 701 10.22 18.73 0.34
CA ILE A 701 9.34 19.45 1.25
C ILE A 701 8.27 18.57 1.90
N GLY A 702 8.23 17.27 1.56
CA GLY A 702 7.32 16.29 2.16
C GLY A 702 5.93 16.22 1.52
N ILE A 703 5.76 16.76 0.31
CA ILE A 703 4.53 16.58 -0.48
C ILE A 703 4.60 15.24 -1.23
N GLU A 704 3.53 14.47 -1.19
CA GLU A 704 3.40 13.29 -2.02
C GLU A 704 3.12 13.68 -3.47
N PHE A 705 4.01 13.30 -4.39
CA PHE A 705 3.70 13.44 -5.81
C PHE A 705 2.78 12.31 -6.24
N HIS A 706 1.48 12.59 -6.32
CA HIS A 706 0.45 11.55 -6.42
C HIS A 706 0.21 11.11 -7.86
N GLN A 707 -0.14 12.06 -8.72
CA GLN A 707 -0.53 11.79 -10.11
C GLN A 707 0.06 12.82 -11.07
N ILE A 708 0.42 12.33 -12.25
CA ILE A 708 0.56 13.12 -13.46
C ILE A 708 -0.63 12.79 -14.35
N TYR A 709 -1.46 13.78 -14.63
CA TYR A 709 -2.52 13.64 -15.62
C TYR A 709 -1.92 13.84 -17.01
N VAL A 710 -1.83 12.76 -17.79
CA VAL A 710 -1.31 12.83 -19.16
C VAL A 710 -2.33 13.42 -20.12
N ALA A 711 -3.62 13.31 -19.80
CA ALA A 711 -4.74 13.92 -20.52
C ALA A 711 -6.01 13.97 -19.65
N GLY A 712 -6.94 14.83 -20.06
CA GLY A 712 -8.29 14.94 -19.49
C GLY A 712 -8.45 15.87 -18.29
N TRP A 713 -7.35 16.38 -17.73
CA TRP A 713 -7.43 17.34 -16.62
C TRP A 713 -8.09 18.66 -17.06
N PRO A 714 -8.86 19.38 -16.22
CA PRO A 714 -9.51 20.62 -16.63
C PRO A 714 -8.57 21.66 -17.25
N LEU A 715 -7.36 21.82 -16.71
CA LEU A 715 -6.35 22.73 -17.27
C LEU A 715 -5.88 22.32 -18.68
N GLN A 716 -6.00 21.04 -19.04
CA GLN A 716 -5.58 20.49 -20.33
C GLN A 716 -6.60 20.65 -21.45
N GLU A 717 -7.87 20.94 -21.14
CA GLU A 717 -8.99 20.89 -22.09
C GLU A 717 -8.75 21.72 -23.36
N ALA A 718 -8.43 23.01 -23.19
CA ALA A 718 -8.11 23.90 -24.32
C ALA A 718 -6.62 23.84 -24.73
N TRP A 719 -5.73 23.60 -23.77
CA TRP A 719 -4.28 23.66 -23.99
C TRP A 719 -3.79 22.50 -24.87
N SER A 720 -4.14 21.27 -24.49
CA SER A 720 -3.59 20.06 -25.10
C SER A 720 -4.14 19.80 -26.50
N ALA A 721 -5.32 20.35 -26.82
CA ALA A 721 -5.85 20.33 -28.18
C ALA A 721 -4.94 21.06 -29.19
N LYS A 722 -4.22 22.10 -28.74
CA LYS A 722 -3.27 22.87 -29.56
C LYS A 722 -1.83 22.42 -29.37
N HIS A 723 -1.52 21.86 -28.20
CA HIS A 723 -0.18 21.42 -27.81
C HIS A 723 -0.27 19.97 -27.29
N PRO A 724 -0.44 18.99 -28.17
CA PRO A 724 -0.57 17.60 -27.75
C PRO A 724 0.72 17.07 -27.14
N VAL A 725 0.57 16.13 -26.20
CA VAL A 725 1.70 15.40 -25.59
C VAL A 725 1.91 14.09 -26.35
N ASP A 726 3.17 13.76 -26.62
CA ASP A 726 3.53 12.49 -27.25
C ASP A 726 3.59 11.35 -26.23
N LEU A 727 3.09 10.17 -26.58
CA LEU A 727 3.19 8.97 -25.73
C LEU A 727 4.65 8.61 -25.41
N GLN A 728 5.60 8.86 -26.31
CA GLN A 728 7.02 8.61 -26.05
C GLN A 728 7.54 9.47 -24.89
N ASP A 729 7.16 10.75 -24.85
CA ASP A 729 7.58 11.68 -23.80
C ASP A 729 7.11 11.18 -22.43
N VAL A 730 5.89 10.64 -22.34
CA VAL A 730 5.34 10.06 -21.11
C VAL A 730 6.21 8.89 -20.60
N ILE A 731 6.60 7.97 -21.49
CA ILE A 731 7.45 6.83 -21.14
C ILE A 731 8.87 7.30 -20.76
N ASP A 732 9.42 8.29 -21.44
CA ASP A 732 10.73 8.87 -21.14
C ASP A 732 10.75 9.55 -19.77
N ILE A 733 9.68 10.31 -19.46
CA ILE A 733 9.46 10.89 -18.13
C ILE A 733 9.40 9.80 -17.07
N ALA A 734 8.57 8.78 -17.27
CA ALA A 734 8.43 7.67 -16.33
C ALA A 734 9.74 6.93 -16.09
N THR A 735 10.49 6.67 -17.17
CA THR A 735 11.81 6.05 -17.15
C THR A 735 12.81 6.87 -16.33
N ARG A 736 12.92 8.19 -16.59
CA ARG A 736 13.82 9.10 -15.87
C ARG A 736 13.50 9.17 -14.38
N VAL A 737 12.24 9.45 -14.05
CA VAL A 737 11.79 9.61 -12.65
C VAL A 737 12.03 8.31 -11.87
N ARG A 738 11.79 7.16 -12.49
CA ARG A 738 12.03 5.85 -11.87
C ARG A 738 13.51 5.55 -11.64
N ARG A 739 14.36 5.81 -12.63
CA ARG A 739 15.80 5.50 -12.57
C ARG A 739 16.51 6.37 -11.53
N ASP A 740 16.26 7.67 -11.58
CA ASP A 740 17.08 8.66 -10.89
C ASP A 740 16.44 9.13 -9.57
N GLY A 741 15.12 9.00 -9.48
CA GLY A 741 14.36 9.39 -8.30
C GLY A 741 14.30 8.35 -7.19
N SER A 742 13.74 8.77 -6.07
CA SER A 742 13.32 7.88 -4.99
C SER A 742 12.13 7.01 -5.43
N GLY A 743 12.04 5.79 -4.92
CA GLY A 743 10.81 5.00 -5.05
C GLY A 743 9.56 5.66 -4.46
N ARG A 744 9.70 6.77 -3.72
CA ARG A 744 8.62 7.59 -3.16
C ARG A 744 8.38 8.92 -3.93
N GLU A 745 9.17 9.19 -4.97
CA GLU A 745 9.01 10.35 -5.87
C GLU A 745 8.14 10.04 -7.09
N ILE A 746 7.90 8.75 -7.36
CA ILE A 746 7.24 8.29 -8.57
C ILE A 746 5.74 8.59 -8.49
N PRO A 747 5.18 9.40 -9.40
CA PRO A 747 3.74 9.59 -9.52
C PRO A 747 3.09 8.44 -10.31
N ARG A 748 1.76 8.33 -10.26
CA ARG A 748 1.01 7.53 -11.25
C ARG A 748 0.74 8.38 -12.49
N TYR A 749 0.83 7.78 -13.66
CA TYR A 749 0.49 8.41 -14.93
C TYR A 749 -0.94 8.05 -15.26
N VAL A 750 -1.83 9.05 -15.28
CA VAL A 750 -3.29 8.84 -15.30
C VAL A 750 -3.91 9.58 -16.47
N VAL A 751 -4.90 8.96 -17.08
CA VAL A 751 -5.83 9.61 -18.00
C VAL A 751 -7.16 9.76 -17.29
N LEU A 752 -7.66 10.99 -17.22
CA LEU A 752 -9.01 11.29 -16.73
C LEU A 752 -9.99 11.26 -17.90
N THR A 753 -11.11 10.55 -17.73
CA THR A 753 -12.18 10.47 -18.73
C THR A 753 -13.55 10.78 -18.13
N GLU A 754 -14.55 10.96 -19.00
CA GLU A 754 -15.95 11.11 -18.55
C GLU A 754 -16.50 9.86 -17.85
N LEU A 755 -15.84 8.72 -18.06
CA LEU A 755 -16.21 7.41 -17.52
C LEU A 755 -15.33 6.98 -16.34
N GLY A 756 -14.42 7.85 -15.87
CA GLY A 756 -13.51 7.57 -14.75
C GLY A 756 -12.04 7.64 -15.13
N ASP A 757 -11.18 7.41 -14.15
CA ASP A 757 -9.72 7.50 -14.27
C ASP A 757 -9.12 6.13 -14.62
N VAL A 758 -8.13 6.12 -15.53
CA VAL A 758 -7.32 4.91 -15.81
C VAL A 758 -5.83 5.23 -15.79
N ASP A 759 -5.03 4.25 -15.42
CA ASP A 759 -3.57 4.32 -15.49
C ASP A 759 -3.13 4.17 -16.95
N PHE A 760 -2.18 5.02 -17.37
CA PHE A 760 -1.57 5.01 -18.70
C PHE A 760 -0.95 3.64 -19.01
N GLY A 761 -1.51 2.94 -19.99
CA GLY A 761 -1.08 1.61 -20.46
C GLY A 761 -1.27 0.45 -19.49
N LEU A 762 -1.38 0.68 -18.18
CA LEU A 762 -1.54 -0.38 -17.17
C LEU A 762 -3.00 -0.86 -17.08
N THR A 763 -3.93 0.09 -16.90
CA THR A 763 -5.37 -0.18 -16.85
C THR A 763 -6.09 0.43 -18.05
N SER A 764 -5.36 0.68 -19.12
CA SER A 764 -5.90 1.19 -20.37
C SER A 764 -5.16 0.65 -21.58
N LYS A 765 -5.84 0.52 -22.71
CA LYS A 765 -5.21 0.26 -24.02
C LYS A 765 -5.34 1.50 -24.87
N ILE A 766 -4.22 1.95 -25.42
CA ILE A 766 -4.18 3.14 -26.28
C ILE A 766 -4.06 2.66 -27.72
N LEU A 767 -4.94 3.15 -28.59
CA LEU A 767 -5.03 2.76 -29.99
C LEU A 767 -5.12 4.01 -30.86
N THR A 768 -4.77 3.88 -32.13
CA THR A 768 -5.02 4.92 -33.14
C THR A 768 -6.01 4.37 -34.18
N ASP A 769 -7.09 5.09 -34.41
CA ASP A 769 -8.12 4.75 -35.39
C ASP A 769 -8.38 5.99 -36.28
N ASN A 770 -8.15 5.85 -37.59
CA ASN A 770 -8.27 6.94 -38.57
C ASN A 770 -7.51 8.24 -38.19
N GLY A 771 -6.33 8.10 -37.55
CA GLY A 771 -5.52 9.22 -37.08
C GLY A 771 -5.98 9.86 -35.77
N GLN A 772 -7.08 9.38 -35.17
CA GLN A 772 -7.56 9.80 -33.87
C GLN A 772 -7.12 8.80 -32.80
N MET A 773 -6.60 9.31 -31.68
CA MET A 773 -6.29 8.47 -30.52
C MET A 773 -7.59 8.01 -29.84
N ARG A 774 -7.67 6.71 -29.55
CA ARG A 774 -8.74 6.09 -28.78
C ARG A 774 -8.17 5.35 -27.58
N LEU A 775 -8.98 5.25 -26.53
CA LEU A 775 -8.63 4.63 -25.27
C LEU A 775 -9.66 3.57 -24.92
N THR A 776 -9.20 2.39 -24.52
CA THR A 776 -10.06 1.34 -23.91
C THR A 776 -9.88 1.37 -22.40
N LEU A 777 -10.96 1.41 -21.63
CA LEU A 777 -10.91 1.43 -20.16
C LEU A 777 -11.13 0.02 -19.60
N LEU A 778 -10.03 -0.68 -19.33
CA LEU A 778 -10.03 -2.09 -18.91
C LEU A 778 -10.68 -2.38 -17.54
N PRO A 779 -10.73 -1.45 -16.56
CA PRO A 779 -11.41 -1.68 -15.29
C PRO A 779 -12.93 -1.72 -15.39
N TYR A 780 -13.50 -1.15 -16.46
CA TYR A 780 -14.91 -0.81 -16.50
C TYR A 780 -15.67 -1.63 -17.52
N THR A 781 -16.93 -1.92 -17.20
CA THR A 781 -17.90 -2.59 -18.05
C THR A 781 -19.24 -1.89 -17.91
N ARG A 782 -20.22 -2.19 -18.77
CA ARG A 782 -21.57 -1.63 -18.62
C ARG A 782 -22.21 -2.06 -17.29
N ASP A 783 -21.95 -3.28 -16.84
CA ASP A 783 -22.46 -3.81 -15.57
C ASP A 783 -21.89 -3.06 -14.36
N TYR A 784 -20.62 -2.65 -14.41
CA TYR A 784 -20.02 -1.80 -13.39
C TYR A 784 -20.82 -0.51 -13.20
N TYR A 785 -21.10 0.23 -14.27
CA TYR A 785 -21.88 1.47 -14.18
C TYR A 785 -23.34 1.20 -13.80
N LYS A 786 -23.97 0.16 -14.36
CA LYS A 786 -25.36 -0.22 -14.02
C LYS A 786 -25.54 -0.65 -12.57
N SER A 787 -24.50 -1.15 -11.93
CA SER A 787 -24.52 -1.43 -10.49
C SER A 787 -24.66 -0.16 -9.63
N MET A 788 -24.31 1.01 -10.17
CA MET A 788 -24.41 2.31 -9.51
C MET A 788 -25.61 3.12 -9.98
N ASP A 789 -25.93 3.05 -11.27
CA ASP A 789 -27.06 3.73 -11.90
C ASP A 789 -27.74 2.75 -12.87
N PRO A 790 -28.84 2.09 -12.47
CA PRO A 790 -29.51 1.08 -13.30
C PRO A 790 -29.93 1.57 -14.69
N GLU A 791 -30.16 2.88 -14.83
CA GLU A 791 -30.54 3.54 -16.08
C GLU A 791 -29.33 3.98 -16.92
N PHE A 792 -28.11 3.59 -16.53
CA PHE A 792 -26.90 3.98 -17.23
C PHE A 792 -26.86 3.43 -18.66
N GLU A 793 -26.59 4.35 -19.59
CA GLU A 793 -26.32 4.09 -20.99
C GLU A 793 -24.98 4.72 -21.39
N TRP A 794 -24.32 4.13 -22.39
CA TRP A 794 -23.08 4.69 -22.89
C TRP A 794 -23.31 6.08 -23.50
N PRO A 795 -22.41 7.05 -23.26
CA PRO A 795 -22.40 8.31 -24.01
C PRO A 795 -22.27 8.05 -25.51
N GLU A 796 -22.84 8.92 -26.36
CA GLU A 796 -22.93 8.71 -27.82
C GLU A 796 -21.58 8.41 -28.52
N ARG A 797 -20.48 8.95 -27.99
CA ARG A 797 -19.12 8.77 -28.55
C ARG A 797 -18.39 7.50 -28.07
N VAL A 798 -19.00 6.74 -27.18
CA VAL A 798 -18.43 5.55 -26.55
C VAL A 798 -18.92 4.30 -27.27
N THR A 799 -17.97 3.48 -27.69
CA THR A 799 -18.22 2.13 -28.23
C THR A 799 -17.75 1.10 -27.22
N THR A 800 -17.98 -0.19 -27.47
CA THR A 800 -17.43 -1.29 -26.66
C THR A 800 -16.50 -2.16 -27.47
N ASP A 801 -15.41 -2.65 -26.87
CA ASP A 801 -14.57 -3.66 -27.50
C ASP A 801 -15.20 -5.06 -27.40
N HIS A 802 -14.48 -6.07 -27.89
CA HIS A 802 -14.92 -7.48 -27.86
C HIS A 802 -15.10 -8.06 -26.45
N ASP A 803 -14.39 -7.52 -25.45
CA ASP A 803 -14.44 -7.97 -24.05
C ASP A 803 -15.49 -7.16 -23.23
N GLY A 804 -16.19 -6.20 -23.88
CA GLY A 804 -17.23 -5.38 -23.26
C GLY A 804 -16.72 -4.13 -22.54
N HIS A 805 -15.44 -3.78 -22.73
CA HIS A 805 -14.85 -2.56 -22.17
C HIS A 805 -15.18 -1.33 -23.02
N PRO A 806 -15.44 -0.16 -22.42
CA PRO A 806 -15.73 1.05 -23.16
C PRO A 806 -14.48 1.57 -23.88
N VAL A 807 -14.68 2.00 -25.12
CA VAL A 807 -13.68 2.59 -26.00
C VAL A 807 -14.15 3.99 -26.39
N LEU A 808 -13.34 5.00 -26.09
CA LEU A 808 -13.68 6.41 -26.30
C LEU A 808 -12.53 7.19 -26.94
N PRO A 809 -12.83 8.27 -27.69
CA PRO A 809 -11.79 9.15 -28.22
C PRO A 809 -11.08 9.91 -27.10
N ILE A 810 -9.79 10.15 -27.28
CA ILE A 810 -8.98 10.98 -26.39
C ILE A 810 -8.30 12.11 -27.15
N SER A 811 -8.47 13.34 -26.66
CA SER A 811 -7.86 14.54 -27.22
C SER A 811 -6.56 14.90 -26.51
N GLY A 812 -5.64 15.55 -27.23
CA GLY A 812 -4.42 16.10 -26.64
C GLY A 812 -3.28 15.10 -26.47
N LEU A 813 -3.42 13.89 -26.99
CA LEU A 813 -2.34 12.91 -27.11
C LEU A 813 -2.07 12.61 -28.59
N ILE A 814 -0.80 12.35 -28.91
CA ILE A 814 -0.34 11.87 -30.22
C ILE A 814 0.63 10.71 -30.04
N ASN A 815 0.75 9.86 -31.06
CA ASN A 815 1.75 8.79 -31.10
C ASN A 815 2.60 8.94 -32.37
N THR A 816 3.74 9.61 -32.28
CA THR A 816 4.64 9.78 -33.44
C THR A 816 5.48 8.54 -33.74
N ALA A 817 5.55 7.59 -32.81
CA ALA A 817 6.48 6.47 -32.85
C ALA A 817 5.85 5.12 -33.22
N ASP A 818 4.52 5.09 -33.32
CA ASP A 818 3.75 3.87 -33.56
C ASP A 818 4.05 2.76 -32.53
N PHE A 819 4.34 3.15 -31.28
CA PHE A 819 4.55 2.22 -30.17
C PHE A 819 3.37 2.32 -29.21
N PHE A 820 2.64 1.21 -29.07
CA PHE A 820 1.46 1.12 -28.20
C PHE A 820 1.76 0.19 -27.04
N MET A 821 1.35 0.60 -25.83
CA MET A 821 1.23 -0.34 -24.72
C MET A 821 -0.12 -1.03 -24.88
N THR A 822 -0.07 -2.27 -25.38
CA THR A 822 -1.21 -3.09 -25.82
C THR A 822 -1.99 -3.73 -24.70
#